data_AF-A0A3D9MNR6-F1
#
_entry.id   AF-A0A3D9MNR6-F1
#
_cell.length_a   1.000
_cell.length_b   1.000
_cell.length_c   1.000
_cell.angle_alpha   90.00
_cell.angle_beta   90.00
_cell.angle_gamma   90.00
#
_symmetry.space_group_name_H-M   'P 1'
#
loop_
_entity.id
_entity.type
_entity.pdbx_description
1 polymer ?
#
loop_
_entity_poly.entity_id
_entity_poly.type
_entity_poly.pdbx_seq_one_letter_code
_entity_poly.pdbx_strand_id
1 'polypeptide(L)'
;MADQLKKMNVVQLTFIVTVNMMGSGIIMLPTNMAKVGAISLLSWVVTAIGSLAIAYGFAEAGLLNQRAGGMAAYAEDAYGKDGYFQVFLLYFLSIAIANVAVASSALGYLAAFFPVLVSSPVATCIGVVGLLWLTTIANFGGPKITGRIGSVTVWGVILPVGFISVAGWFWFHGATFAAAWNPKGLRLVEGMGSSISLTLWAFLGMESAVQNSSAVENPKRDVPLACMFGTLGAAVIYILSTAVIQGIVPNADLAKSTGPFGLAFARMFNPTIGSIVMALAAMACVGSLLGWQFTLAQTAKDASETRVFPAIFGKANRMGAPIAGMVIMAIVQSVMALSTISPNLSEQFAALVNLAVVTNVLPYIISLSALFVMMRNASTPPARYRRNAAVTLLALAYSVYAIYASGKDAVLGGMLVMAIGYAVYGFLAPRFSSAGSRGRIAGASAAAAMAIALLALSAFIPQPAHAQDQPTSGTLLRIRQSGSINMGYLSGARPFAYKDDAGQVMGYMITLCQKVAEHIGSELRTAALKVQWVPLQPGDDIRALHDKRIDLLCGATDTLASRQSMSFSIPVYPGGIGAVLRTDAPAGLRDVLSGAGPSRPIWRASPAQLLSPQTISVVSGSQAQRWLSGKLNEFEIAAKVVPVSSVEVGVQKVISRQSNVFFAERSLLLAMTSESSAATDLTVLDRHFTTIPVAIGMARGDDDLRLLVDQTLSRMFRSPEFAGVYGRWFGEPDADARNFFRMSALPE
;
A
#
# COMPACT_ATOMS: atom_id res chain seq x y z
N MET A 1 21.53 -4.37 -53.15
CA MET A 1 21.18 -5.71 -52.63
C MET A 1 21.86 -5.92 -51.28
N ALA A 2 21.57 -5.06 -50.30
CA ALA A 2 22.25 -5.03 -49.01
C ALA A 2 21.28 -4.46 -47.97
N ASP A 3 20.26 -5.23 -47.57
CA ASP A 3 19.47 -4.87 -46.37
C ASP A 3 18.64 -6.02 -45.77
N GLN A 4 19.14 -7.27 -45.82
CA GLN A 4 18.65 -8.30 -44.90
C GLN A 4 19.26 -8.06 -43.51
N LEU A 5 18.89 -6.93 -42.89
CA LEU A 5 19.20 -6.64 -41.50
C LEU A 5 18.50 -7.67 -40.62
N LYS A 6 19.24 -8.70 -40.19
CA LYS A 6 18.98 -9.67 -39.10
C LYS A 6 17.69 -9.41 -38.27
N LYS A 7 16.53 -9.75 -38.83
CA LYS A 7 15.20 -9.63 -38.22
C LYS A 7 14.86 -10.84 -37.33
N MET A 8 13.81 -10.72 -36.53
CA MET A 8 13.28 -11.82 -35.72
C MET A 8 12.27 -12.68 -36.51
N ASN A 9 12.29 -13.99 -36.25
CA ASN A 9 11.28 -14.91 -36.79
C ASN A 9 10.01 -14.98 -35.91
N VAL A 10 8.96 -15.65 -36.39
CA VAL A 10 7.67 -15.80 -35.69
C VAL A 10 7.78 -16.43 -34.30
N VAL A 11 8.68 -17.41 -34.12
CA VAL A 11 8.87 -18.11 -32.84
C VAL A 11 9.50 -17.17 -31.82
N GLN A 12 10.54 -16.45 -32.22
CA GLN A 12 11.17 -15.43 -31.40
C GLN A 12 10.20 -14.31 -31.03
N LEU A 13 9.37 -13.86 -31.98
CA LEU A 13 8.36 -12.84 -31.71
C LEU A 13 7.31 -13.33 -30.72
N THR A 14 6.80 -14.55 -30.91
CA THR A 14 5.84 -15.17 -29.99
C THR A 14 6.42 -15.33 -28.60
N PHE A 15 7.70 -15.71 -28.48
CA PHE A 15 8.38 -15.75 -27.19
C PHE A 15 8.53 -14.37 -26.57
N ILE A 16 8.90 -13.32 -27.32
CA ILE A 16 8.94 -11.96 -26.77
C ILE A 16 7.56 -11.52 -26.27
N VAL A 17 6.50 -11.75 -27.04
CA VAL A 17 5.12 -11.45 -26.61
C VAL A 17 4.79 -12.19 -25.32
N THR A 18 5.07 -13.51 -25.29
CA THR A 18 4.80 -14.36 -24.13
C THR A 18 5.59 -13.91 -22.90
N VAL A 19 6.89 -13.59 -23.05
CA VAL A 19 7.75 -13.09 -21.97
C VAL A 19 7.29 -11.72 -21.47
N ASN A 20 6.94 -10.81 -22.38
CA ASN A 20 6.53 -9.46 -22.03
C ASN A 20 5.21 -9.47 -21.25
N MET A 21 4.28 -10.36 -21.62
CA MET A 21 3.03 -10.59 -20.88
C MET A 21 3.28 -11.33 -19.55
N MET A 22 3.92 -12.50 -19.61
CA MET A 22 4.00 -13.41 -18.46
C MET A 22 5.03 -12.98 -17.42
N GLY A 23 6.13 -12.33 -17.81
CA GLY A 23 7.32 -12.16 -16.97
C GLY A 23 7.04 -11.56 -15.59
N SER A 24 6.74 -10.26 -15.51
CA SER A 24 6.39 -9.65 -14.22
C SER A 24 4.90 -9.71 -13.90
N GLY A 25 4.07 -9.91 -14.93
CA GLY A 25 2.61 -9.94 -14.85
C GLY A 25 2.13 -11.08 -13.98
N ILE A 26 2.40 -12.34 -14.33
CA ILE A 26 1.76 -13.48 -13.66
C ILE A 26 2.25 -13.73 -12.24
N ILE A 27 3.53 -13.44 -11.99
CA ILE A 27 4.21 -14.05 -10.84
C ILE A 27 3.73 -13.42 -9.52
N MET A 28 3.34 -12.14 -9.50
CA MET A 28 2.78 -11.50 -8.29
C MET A 28 1.26 -11.55 -8.16
N LEU A 29 0.54 -11.98 -9.20
CA LEU A 29 -0.93 -11.95 -9.19
C LEU A 29 -1.57 -12.84 -8.15
N PRO A 30 -1.11 -14.09 -7.88
CA PRO A 30 -1.73 -14.91 -6.86
C PRO A 30 -1.73 -14.22 -5.48
N THR A 31 -0.65 -13.52 -5.12
CA THR A 31 -0.58 -12.73 -3.88
C THR A 31 -1.62 -11.60 -3.88
N ASN A 32 -1.65 -10.79 -4.93
CA ASN A 32 -2.56 -9.64 -4.98
C ASN A 32 -4.04 -10.04 -5.07
N MET A 33 -4.33 -11.11 -5.80
CA MET A 33 -5.67 -11.70 -5.87
C MET A 33 -6.06 -12.37 -4.56
N ALA A 34 -5.11 -12.99 -3.84
CA ALA A 34 -5.37 -13.54 -2.51
C ALA A 34 -5.78 -12.46 -1.50
N LYS A 35 -5.27 -11.22 -1.62
CA LYS A 35 -5.72 -10.09 -0.80
C LYS A 35 -7.19 -9.75 -1.00
N VAL A 36 -7.81 -10.12 -2.12
CA VAL A 36 -9.26 -9.97 -2.37
C VAL A 36 -10.00 -11.26 -2.01
N GLY A 37 -9.50 -12.40 -2.48
CA GLY A 37 -10.14 -13.71 -2.45
C GLY A 37 -10.21 -14.35 -3.84
N ALA A 38 -10.48 -15.66 -3.90
CA ALA A 38 -10.62 -16.41 -5.15
C ALA A 38 -11.80 -15.94 -6.02
N ILE A 39 -12.76 -15.17 -5.47
CA ILE A 39 -13.81 -14.48 -6.25
C ILE A 39 -13.23 -13.57 -7.33
N SER A 40 -12.00 -13.07 -7.14
CA SER A 40 -11.28 -12.27 -8.13
C SER A 40 -10.89 -13.06 -9.39
N LEU A 41 -10.93 -14.40 -9.39
CA LEU A 41 -10.73 -15.21 -10.59
C LEU A 41 -11.77 -14.91 -11.69
N LEU A 42 -12.95 -14.41 -11.32
CA LEU A 42 -13.95 -13.97 -12.30
C LEU A 42 -13.43 -12.78 -13.15
N SER A 43 -12.55 -11.96 -12.59
CA SER A 43 -11.89 -10.87 -13.33
C SER A 43 -11.06 -11.42 -14.48
N TRP A 44 -10.45 -12.61 -14.35
CA TRP A 44 -9.69 -13.23 -15.44
C TRP A 44 -10.56 -13.55 -16.64
N VAL A 45 -11.80 -14.01 -16.43
CA VAL A 45 -12.69 -14.35 -17.56
C VAL A 45 -13.02 -13.08 -18.34
N VAL A 46 -13.40 -12.01 -17.63
CA VAL A 46 -13.71 -10.70 -18.24
C VAL A 46 -12.48 -10.15 -18.96
N THR A 47 -11.33 -10.13 -18.29
CA THR A 47 -10.07 -9.64 -18.85
C THR A 47 -9.59 -10.48 -20.02
N ALA A 48 -9.65 -11.81 -19.96
CA ALA A 48 -9.23 -12.68 -21.06
C ALA A 48 -10.08 -12.45 -22.31
N ILE A 49 -11.41 -12.36 -22.17
CA ILE A 49 -12.31 -12.06 -23.29
C ILE A 49 -11.99 -10.68 -23.88
N GLY A 50 -11.83 -9.67 -23.03
CA GLY A 50 -11.48 -8.31 -23.44
C GLY A 50 -10.14 -8.22 -24.16
N SER A 51 -9.08 -8.81 -23.58
CA SER A 51 -7.73 -8.85 -24.15
C SER A 51 -7.67 -9.66 -25.44
N LEU A 52 -8.40 -10.77 -25.57
CA LEU A 52 -8.53 -11.49 -26.84
C LEU A 52 -9.22 -10.66 -27.92
N ALA A 53 -10.23 -9.86 -27.55
CA ALA A 53 -10.89 -8.95 -28.48
C ALA A 53 -9.94 -7.83 -28.96
N ILE A 54 -9.16 -7.25 -28.04
CA ILE A 54 -8.09 -6.27 -28.38
C ILE A 54 -7.06 -6.94 -29.30
N ALA A 55 -6.63 -8.17 -29.01
CA ALA A 55 -5.60 -8.89 -29.76
C ALA A 55 -6.09 -9.18 -31.18
N TYR A 56 -7.35 -9.57 -31.31
CA TYR A 56 -8.00 -9.77 -32.60
C TYR A 56 -8.07 -8.46 -33.41
N GLY A 57 -8.45 -7.35 -32.78
CA GLY A 57 -8.47 -6.03 -33.42
C GLY A 57 -7.09 -5.62 -33.93
N PHE A 58 -6.05 -5.80 -33.12
CA PHE A 58 -4.66 -5.55 -33.52
C PHE A 58 -4.15 -6.49 -34.60
N ALA A 59 -4.53 -7.77 -34.57
CA ALA A 59 -4.23 -8.72 -35.62
C ALA A 59 -4.85 -8.31 -36.95
N GLU A 60 -6.10 -7.84 -36.96
CA GLU A 60 -6.77 -7.35 -38.17
C GLU A 60 -6.18 -6.01 -38.65
N ALA A 61 -5.89 -5.07 -37.75
CA ALA A 61 -5.21 -3.81 -38.09
C ALA A 61 -3.84 -4.08 -38.71
N GLY A 62 -3.09 -5.01 -38.14
CA GLY A 62 -1.79 -5.47 -38.63
C GLY A 62 -1.84 -6.25 -39.93
N LEU A 63 -3.01 -6.70 -40.42
CA LEU A 63 -3.15 -7.21 -41.79
C LEU A 63 -3.32 -6.07 -42.81
N LEU A 64 -3.95 -4.97 -42.39
CA LEU A 64 -4.29 -3.82 -43.24
C LEU A 64 -3.14 -2.81 -43.34
N ASN A 65 -2.34 -2.63 -42.29
CA ASN A 65 -1.24 -1.68 -42.25
C ASN A 65 0.05 -2.34 -41.75
N GLN A 66 1.10 -2.26 -42.58
CA GLN A 66 2.44 -2.86 -42.35
C GLN A 66 3.54 -1.79 -42.13
N ARG A 67 3.16 -0.52 -41.94
CA ARG A 67 4.12 0.58 -41.75
C ARG A 67 4.79 0.46 -40.38
N ALA A 68 6.03 0.93 -40.30
CA ALA A 68 6.76 1.06 -39.05
C ALA A 68 6.03 2.05 -38.10
N GLY A 69 6.18 1.86 -36.78
CA GLY A 69 5.47 2.64 -35.75
C GLY A 69 4.30 1.91 -35.06
N GLY A 70 3.95 0.70 -35.49
CA GLY A 70 2.99 -0.17 -34.80
C GLY A 70 1.62 0.48 -34.58
N MET A 71 1.21 0.58 -33.32
CA MET A 71 -0.09 1.16 -32.95
C MET A 71 -0.23 2.63 -33.39
N ALA A 72 0.85 3.42 -33.29
CA ALA A 72 0.84 4.82 -33.72
C ALA A 72 0.58 4.95 -35.23
N ALA A 73 1.10 4.02 -36.02
CA ALA A 73 0.87 3.98 -37.47
C ALA A 73 -0.58 3.62 -37.82
N TYR A 74 -1.30 2.90 -36.96
CA TYR A 74 -2.74 2.62 -37.13
C TYR A 74 -3.57 3.87 -36.82
N ALA A 75 -3.25 4.56 -35.73
CA ALA A 75 -3.90 5.82 -35.38
C ALA A 75 -3.72 6.89 -36.48
N GLU A 76 -2.56 6.91 -37.15
CA GLU A 76 -2.30 7.83 -38.27
C GLU A 76 -3.29 7.66 -39.43
N ASP A 77 -3.76 6.44 -39.72
CA ASP A 77 -4.69 6.19 -40.84
C ASP A 77 -6.07 6.82 -40.65
N ALA A 78 -6.50 7.03 -39.41
CA ALA A 78 -7.81 7.60 -39.08
C ALA A 78 -7.75 9.04 -38.62
N TYR A 79 -6.73 9.40 -37.85
CA TYR A 79 -6.64 10.70 -37.18
C TYR A 79 -5.55 11.59 -37.77
N GLY A 80 -4.54 11.03 -38.45
CA GLY A 80 -3.41 11.79 -38.98
C GLY A 80 -2.23 11.89 -38.00
N LYS A 81 -1.37 12.88 -38.19
CA LYS A 81 -0.09 13.01 -37.46
C LYS A 81 -0.24 13.32 -35.97
N ASP A 82 -1.34 13.94 -35.56
CA ASP A 82 -1.72 14.15 -34.17
C ASP A 82 -2.04 12.81 -33.49
N GLY A 83 -2.84 11.96 -34.14
CA GLY A 83 -3.14 10.60 -33.67
C GLY A 83 -1.88 9.75 -33.52
N TYR A 84 -0.97 9.80 -34.51
CA TYR A 84 0.33 9.14 -34.42
C TYR A 84 1.09 9.60 -33.18
N PHE A 85 1.24 10.91 -33.00
CA PHE A 85 2.04 11.46 -31.90
C PHE A 85 1.45 11.12 -30.52
N GLN A 86 0.12 11.21 -30.37
CA GLN A 86 -0.54 10.88 -29.11
C GLN A 86 -0.35 9.43 -28.72
N VAL A 87 -0.64 8.51 -29.64
CA VAL A 87 -0.47 7.07 -29.40
C VAL A 87 0.99 6.74 -29.12
N PHE A 88 1.92 7.31 -29.90
CA PHE A 88 3.36 7.17 -29.65
C PHE A 88 3.74 7.65 -28.24
N LEU A 89 3.39 8.88 -27.86
CA LEU A 89 3.84 9.48 -26.61
C LEU A 89 3.26 8.74 -25.39
N LEU A 90 1.97 8.47 -25.40
CA LEU A 90 1.28 7.75 -24.33
C LEU A 90 1.88 6.35 -24.15
N TYR A 91 2.05 5.62 -25.25
CA TYR A 91 2.63 4.29 -25.22
C TYR A 91 4.11 4.30 -24.80
N PHE A 92 4.90 5.23 -25.33
CA PHE A 92 6.32 5.40 -25.00
C PHE A 92 6.52 5.68 -23.51
N LEU A 93 5.72 6.57 -22.93
CA LEU A 93 5.76 6.86 -21.50
C LEU A 93 5.28 5.66 -20.67
N SER A 94 4.22 4.97 -21.12
CA SER A 94 3.71 3.79 -20.42
C SER A 94 4.78 2.69 -20.29
N ILE A 95 5.57 2.43 -21.34
CA ILE A 95 6.65 1.45 -21.28
C ILE A 95 7.76 1.90 -20.33
N ALA A 96 8.10 3.20 -20.32
CA ALA A 96 9.11 3.73 -19.41
C ALA A 96 8.72 3.49 -17.94
N ILE A 97 7.46 3.75 -17.58
CA ILE A 97 6.88 3.46 -16.25
C ILE A 97 6.85 1.95 -15.98
N ALA A 98 6.37 1.17 -16.95
CA ALA A 98 6.23 -0.27 -16.84
C ALA A 98 7.57 -0.98 -16.56
N ASN A 99 8.65 -0.53 -17.20
CA ASN A 99 10.00 -1.04 -16.98
C ASN A 99 10.48 -0.88 -15.53
N VAL A 100 10.16 0.26 -14.88
CA VAL A 100 10.50 0.46 -13.46
C VAL A 100 9.72 -0.54 -12.60
N ALA A 101 8.42 -0.75 -12.88
CA ALA A 101 7.62 -1.74 -12.16
C ALA A 101 8.11 -3.18 -12.35
N VAL A 102 8.47 -3.57 -13.59
CA VAL A 102 9.03 -4.89 -13.92
C VAL A 102 10.36 -5.10 -13.20
N ALA A 103 11.22 -4.08 -13.17
CA ALA A 103 12.51 -4.12 -12.46
C ALA A 103 12.32 -4.27 -10.94
N SER A 104 11.38 -3.56 -10.33
CA SER A 104 11.00 -3.72 -8.93
C SER A 104 10.51 -5.13 -8.62
N SER A 105 9.71 -5.72 -9.50
CA SER A 105 9.23 -7.11 -9.37
C SER A 105 10.40 -8.10 -9.44
N ALA A 106 11.30 -7.95 -10.41
CA ALA A 106 12.52 -8.77 -10.51
C ALA A 106 13.38 -8.71 -9.25
N LEU A 107 13.56 -7.51 -8.68
CA LEU A 107 14.31 -7.30 -7.45
C LEU A 107 13.64 -7.99 -6.25
N GLY A 108 12.31 -7.96 -6.18
CA GLY A 108 11.54 -8.68 -5.15
C GLY A 108 11.79 -10.19 -5.14
N TYR A 109 11.95 -10.82 -6.30
CA TYR A 109 12.34 -12.24 -6.39
C TYR A 109 13.79 -12.48 -5.98
N LEU A 110 14.71 -11.59 -6.39
CA LEU A 110 16.13 -11.68 -6.03
C LEU A 110 16.35 -11.48 -4.53
N ALA A 111 15.47 -10.74 -3.85
CA ALA A 111 15.52 -10.51 -2.41
C ALA A 111 15.45 -11.80 -1.58
N ALA A 112 14.84 -12.87 -2.11
CA ALA A 112 14.83 -14.18 -1.44
C ALA A 112 16.24 -14.78 -1.29
N PHE A 113 17.17 -14.42 -2.17
CA PHE A 113 18.57 -14.87 -2.14
C PHE A 113 19.51 -13.82 -1.58
N PHE A 114 19.20 -12.55 -1.84
CA PHE A 114 20.02 -11.41 -1.43
C PHE A 114 19.15 -10.40 -0.65
N PRO A 115 18.84 -10.68 0.63
CA PRO A 115 17.96 -9.81 1.44
C PRO A 115 18.46 -8.37 1.57
N VAL A 116 19.78 -8.16 1.43
CA VAL A 116 20.41 -6.83 1.43
C VAL A 116 19.79 -5.88 0.38
N LEU A 117 19.29 -6.41 -0.74
CA LEU A 117 18.69 -5.63 -1.84
C LEU A 117 17.39 -4.93 -1.42
N VAL A 118 16.71 -5.41 -0.38
CA VAL A 118 15.46 -4.81 0.14
C VAL A 118 15.60 -4.35 1.59
N SER A 119 16.83 -4.30 2.11
CA SER A 119 17.10 -3.89 3.50
C SER A 119 16.72 -2.45 3.80
N SER A 120 16.72 -1.58 2.79
CA SER A 120 16.27 -0.20 2.88
C SER A 120 15.60 0.24 1.57
N PRO A 121 14.75 1.30 1.60
CA PRO A 121 14.19 1.87 0.38
C PRO A 121 15.26 2.33 -0.61
N VAL A 122 16.39 2.83 -0.11
CA VAL A 122 17.55 3.23 -0.92
C VAL A 122 18.23 2.03 -1.57
N ALA A 123 18.45 0.94 -0.83
CA ALA A 123 19.02 -0.30 -1.38
C ALA A 123 18.13 -0.88 -2.49
N THR A 124 16.81 -0.82 -2.28
CA THR A 124 15.80 -1.24 -3.27
C THR A 124 15.93 -0.40 -4.55
N CYS A 125 16.01 0.92 -4.41
CA CYS A 125 16.18 1.82 -5.54
C CYS A 125 17.48 1.54 -6.32
N ILE A 126 18.60 1.35 -5.62
CA ILE A 126 19.89 1.02 -6.24
C ILE A 126 19.80 -0.29 -7.02
N GLY A 127 19.15 -1.32 -6.45
CA GLY A 127 18.93 -2.59 -7.11
C GLY A 127 18.08 -2.47 -8.38
N VAL A 128 16.99 -1.70 -8.34
CA VAL A 128 16.14 -1.41 -9.51
C VAL A 128 16.93 -0.70 -10.61
N VAL A 129 17.66 0.36 -10.26
CA VAL A 129 18.52 1.09 -11.21
C VAL A 129 19.58 0.16 -11.80
N GLY A 130 20.22 -0.67 -10.99
CA GLY A 130 21.19 -1.67 -11.45
C GLY A 130 20.61 -2.63 -12.49
N LEU A 131 19.39 -3.16 -12.26
CA LEU A 131 18.70 -4.04 -13.21
C LEU A 131 18.29 -3.31 -14.50
N LEU A 132 17.84 -2.06 -14.41
CA LEU A 132 17.52 -1.23 -15.58
C LEU A 132 18.76 -1.03 -16.47
N TRP A 133 19.90 -0.69 -15.88
CA TRP A 133 21.15 -0.53 -16.63
C TRP A 133 21.67 -1.86 -17.19
N LEU A 134 21.63 -2.93 -16.40
CA LEU A 134 22.04 -4.27 -16.85
C LEU A 134 21.27 -4.70 -18.11
N THR A 135 19.95 -4.58 -18.09
CA THR A 135 19.10 -4.95 -19.23
C THR A 135 19.19 -3.97 -20.40
N THR A 136 19.45 -2.70 -20.14
CA THR A 136 19.73 -1.71 -21.19
C THR A 136 21.03 -2.05 -21.94
N ILE A 137 22.11 -2.34 -21.21
CA ILE A 137 23.41 -2.70 -21.80
C ILE A 137 23.29 -4.01 -22.58
N ALA A 138 22.56 -5.00 -22.06
CA ALA A 138 22.30 -6.26 -22.77
C ALA A 138 21.59 -6.05 -24.13
N ASN A 139 20.82 -4.97 -24.29
CA ASN A 139 20.15 -4.60 -25.53
C ASN A 139 21.05 -3.89 -26.56
N PHE A 140 22.28 -3.49 -26.23
CA PHE A 140 23.20 -2.87 -27.19
C PHE A 140 23.57 -3.79 -28.35
N GLY A 141 23.42 -5.11 -28.15
CA GLY A 141 23.58 -6.14 -29.15
C GLY A 141 22.47 -6.20 -30.22
N GLY A 142 21.41 -5.42 -30.10
CA GLY A 142 20.34 -5.31 -31.08
C GLY A 142 19.34 -6.48 -31.10
N PRO A 143 18.35 -6.44 -32.02
CA PRO A 143 17.15 -7.28 -31.99
C PRO A 143 17.41 -8.79 -31.89
N LYS A 144 18.42 -9.29 -32.61
CA LYS A 144 18.73 -10.73 -32.66
C LYS A 144 19.26 -11.27 -31.33
N ILE A 145 20.10 -10.50 -30.62
CA ILE A 145 20.64 -10.91 -29.32
C ILE A 145 19.53 -10.83 -28.28
N THR A 146 18.74 -9.75 -28.29
CA THR A 146 17.55 -9.60 -27.46
C THR A 146 16.61 -10.79 -27.60
N GLY A 147 16.27 -11.18 -28.83
CA GLY A 147 15.40 -12.34 -29.08
C GLY A 147 15.98 -13.66 -28.61
N ARG A 148 17.31 -13.85 -28.67
CA ARG A 148 17.97 -15.06 -28.14
C ARG A 148 17.92 -15.11 -26.61
N ILE A 149 18.26 -14.02 -25.93
CA ILE A 149 18.17 -13.95 -24.46
C ILE A 149 16.72 -14.14 -24.01
N GLY A 150 15.76 -13.52 -24.71
CA GLY A 150 14.32 -13.72 -24.49
C GLY A 150 13.90 -15.18 -24.60
N SER A 151 14.37 -15.90 -25.63
CA SER A 151 14.04 -17.32 -25.84
C SER A 151 14.56 -18.27 -24.75
N VAL A 152 15.57 -17.87 -23.97
CA VAL A 152 16.06 -18.64 -22.83
C VAL A 152 15.30 -18.25 -21.56
N THR A 153 15.20 -16.96 -21.29
CA THR A 153 14.56 -16.42 -20.07
C THR A 153 13.07 -16.75 -19.98
N VAL A 154 12.37 -16.95 -21.10
CA VAL A 154 10.96 -17.38 -21.13
C VAL A 154 10.71 -18.71 -20.41
N TRP A 155 11.68 -19.63 -20.44
CA TRP A 155 11.52 -20.93 -19.78
C TRP A 155 11.48 -20.80 -18.26
N GLY A 156 12.01 -19.70 -17.72
CA GLY A 156 11.90 -19.36 -16.30
C GLY A 156 10.45 -19.21 -15.83
N VAL A 157 9.52 -18.85 -16.72
CA VAL A 157 8.09 -18.77 -16.40
C VAL A 157 7.30 -19.95 -16.98
N ILE A 158 7.60 -20.38 -18.21
CA ILE A 158 6.86 -21.48 -18.85
C ILE A 158 6.96 -22.77 -18.04
N LEU A 159 8.14 -23.13 -17.53
CA LEU A 159 8.32 -24.37 -16.77
C LEU A 159 7.49 -24.39 -15.46
N PRO A 160 7.67 -23.46 -14.51
CA PRO A 160 6.91 -23.52 -13.25
C PRO A 160 5.41 -23.28 -13.46
N VAL A 161 5.04 -22.32 -14.31
CA VAL A 161 3.62 -21.97 -14.51
C VAL A 161 2.91 -23.04 -15.33
N GLY A 162 3.57 -23.60 -16.35
CA GLY A 162 3.05 -24.75 -17.10
C GLY A 162 2.89 -25.99 -16.23
N PHE A 163 3.90 -26.30 -15.41
CA PHE A 163 3.85 -27.42 -14.47
C PHE A 163 2.67 -27.30 -13.50
N ILE A 164 2.51 -26.16 -12.84
CA ILE A 164 1.42 -26.01 -11.86
C ILE A 164 0.04 -26.00 -12.53
N SER A 165 -0.07 -25.50 -13.76
CA SER A 165 -1.34 -25.48 -14.51
C SER A 165 -1.82 -26.89 -14.89
N VAL A 166 -0.91 -27.85 -15.07
CA VAL A 166 -1.22 -29.23 -15.49
C VAL A 166 -1.15 -30.21 -14.32
N ALA A 167 -0.05 -30.24 -13.59
CA ALA A 167 0.21 -31.20 -12.51
C ALA A 167 -0.16 -30.66 -11.12
N GLY A 168 -0.33 -29.35 -10.93
CA GLY A 168 -0.64 -28.80 -9.61
C GLY A 168 -2.00 -29.27 -9.06
N TRP A 169 -2.91 -29.75 -9.91
CA TRP A 169 -4.19 -30.32 -9.51
C TRP A 169 -4.07 -31.55 -8.59
N PHE A 170 -2.94 -32.29 -8.63
CA PHE A 170 -2.71 -33.41 -7.70
C PHE A 170 -2.56 -32.95 -6.24
N TRP A 171 -2.24 -31.67 -6.00
CA TRP A 171 -2.13 -31.07 -4.66
C TRP A 171 -3.28 -30.12 -4.33
N PHE A 172 -4.25 -29.98 -5.24
CA PHE A 172 -5.37 -29.07 -5.09
C PHE A 172 -6.39 -29.62 -4.09
N HIS A 173 -6.76 -28.81 -3.10
CA HIS A 173 -7.78 -29.15 -2.12
C HIS A 173 -8.98 -28.20 -2.22
N GLY A 174 -10.15 -28.74 -2.54
CA GLY A 174 -11.39 -27.96 -2.70
C GLY A 174 -11.79 -27.19 -1.44
N ALA A 175 -11.50 -27.72 -0.25
CA ALA A 175 -11.76 -27.03 1.02
C ALA A 175 -10.92 -25.74 1.18
N THR A 176 -9.63 -25.80 0.82
CA THR A 176 -8.73 -24.63 0.84
C THR A 176 -9.22 -23.56 -0.13
N PHE A 177 -9.60 -23.97 -1.34
CA PHE A 177 -10.13 -23.06 -2.34
C PHE A 177 -11.47 -22.43 -1.91
N ALA A 178 -12.40 -23.22 -1.36
CA ALA A 178 -13.69 -22.74 -0.88
C ALA A 178 -13.54 -21.74 0.28
N ALA A 179 -12.64 -22.01 1.23
CA ALA A 179 -12.32 -21.08 2.31
C ALA A 179 -11.70 -19.77 1.80
N ALA A 180 -10.95 -19.83 0.70
CA ALA A 180 -10.35 -18.68 0.03
C ALA A 180 -11.32 -17.92 -0.90
N TRP A 181 -12.54 -18.42 -1.15
CA TRP A 181 -13.44 -17.88 -2.18
C TRP A 181 -13.79 -16.41 -1.96
N ASN A 182 -14.40 -16.08 -0.81
CA ASN A 182 -14.81 -14.71 -0.51
C ASN A 182 -14.58 -14.37 0.97
N PRO A 183 -13.32 -14.28 1.42
CA PRO A 183 -12.98 -14.04 2.83
C PRO A 183 -13.48 -12.69 3.35
N LYS A 184 -13.78 -11.74 2.45
CA LYS A 184 -14.23 -10.38 2.77
C LYS A 184 -15.74 -10.17 2.61
N GLY A 185 -16.50 -11.19 2.20
CA GLY A 185 -17.95 -11.08 2.00
C GLY A 185 -18.37 -10.07 0.92
N LEU A 186 -17.53 -9.84 -0.09
CA LEU A 186 -17.78 -8.88 -1.17
C LEU A 186 -18.94 -9.30 -2.07
N ARG A 187 -19.65 -8.33 -2.66
CA ARG A 187 -20.63 -8.63 -3.72
C ARG A 187 -19.90 -9.12 -4.97
N LEU A 188 -20.56 -9.96 -5.78
CA LEU A 188 -19.94 -10.55 -6.97
C LEU A 188 -19.39 -9.51 -7.95
N VAL A 189 -20.12 -8.42 -8.17
CA VAL A 189 -19.70 -7.32 -9.07
C VAL A 189 -18.49 -6.57 -8.51
N GLU A 190 -18.44 -6.35 -7.19
CA GLU A 190 -17.32 -5.68 -6.52
C GLU A 190 -16.06 -6.56 -6.53
N GLY A 191 -16.20 -7.85 -6.23
CA GLY A 191 -15.12 -8.82 -6.29
C GLY A 191 -14.53 -8.94 -7.70
N MET A 192 -15.39 -9.00 -8.72
CA MET A 192 -14.99 -9.06 -10.14
C MET A 192 -14.31 -7.77 -10.62
N GLY A 193 -14.79 -6.60 -10.18
CA GLY A 193 -14.19 -5.31 -10.58
C GLY A 193 -12.82 -5.05 -9.94
N SER A 194 -12.59 -5.59 -8.74
CA SER A 194 -11.45 -5.24 -7.86
C SER A 194 -10.06 -5.61 -8.40
N SER A 195 -9.96 -6.56 -9.34
CA SER A 195 -8.68 -7.09 -9.83
C SER A 195 -8.45 -6.85 -11.33
N ILE A 196 -9.34 -6.11 -12.01
CA ILE A 196 -9.28 -5.92 -13.47
C ILE A 196 -8.03 -5.18 -13.92
N SER A 197 -7.62 -4.13 -13.18
CA SER A 197 -6.40 -3.38 -13.51
C SER A 197 -5.16 -4.30 -13.45
N LEU A 198 -5.10 -5.18 -12.45
CA LEU A 198 -4.00 -6.13 -12.26
C LEU A 198 -4.03 -7.27 -13.27
N THR A 199 -5.21 -7.83 -13.58
CA THR A 199 -5.33 -8.86 -14.61
C THR A 199 -5.05 -8.29 -15.98
N LEU A 200 -5.46 -7.05 -16.28
CA LEU A 200 -5.12 -6.38 -17.53
C LEU A 200 -3.62 -6.11 -17.64
N TRP A 201 -2.97 -5.66 -16.56
CA TRP A 201 -1.52 -5.55 -16.51
C TRP A 201 -0.82 -6.84 -16.97
N ALA A 202 -1.33 -8.00 -16.56
CA ALA A 202 -0.80 -9.30 -16.96
C ALA A 202 -0.91 -9.59 -18.47
N PHE A 203 -1.85 -8.94 -19.16
CA PHE A 203 -2.05 -9.05 -20.60
C PHE A 203 -1.33 -7.96 -21.40
N LEU A 204 -0.81 -6.91 -20.76
CA LEU A 204 0.03 -5.94 -21.45
C LEU A 204 1.28 -6.66 -21.97
N GLY A 205 1.54 -6.54 -23.27
CA GLY A 205 2.56 -7.28 -23.99
C GLY A 205 2.05 -7.90 -25.29
N MET A 206 0.74 -8.13 -25.41
CA MET A 206 0.09 -8.59 -26.64
C MET A 206 0.36 -7.68 -27.87
N GLU A 207 0.45 -6.38 -27.64
CA GLU A 207 0.81 -5.34 -28.59
C GLU A 207 2.29 -5.36 -28.98
N SER A 208 3.15 -6.05 -28.23
CA SER A 208 4.60 -6.12 -28.54
C SER A 208 4.85 -6.71 -29.93
N ALA A 209 3.96 -7.58 -30.42
CA ALA A 209 4.01 -8.09 -31.80
C ALA A 209 3.81 -6.97 -32.82
N VAL A 210 2.78 -6.15 -32.60
CA VAL A 210 2.43 -5.00 -33.45
C VAL A 210 3.54 -3.96 -33.44
N GLN A 211 4.01 -3.62 -32.25
CA GLN A 211 4.98 -2.55 -32.07
C GLN A 211 6.34 -2.88 -32.69
N ASN A 212 6.77 -4.15 -32.57
CA ASN A 212 8.04 -4.59 -33.12
C ASN A 212 7.93 -5.11 -34.56
N SER A 213 6.83 -4.84 -35.26
CA SER A 213 6.58 -5.27 -36.64
C SER A 213 7.69 -4.89 -37.62
N SER A 214 8.35 -3.74 -37.45
CA SER A 214 9.48 -3.30 -38.28
C SER A 214 10.70 -4.23 -38.16
N ALA A 215 10.85 -4.92 -37.01
CA ALA A 215 11.95 -5.82 -36.68
C ALA A 215 11.65 -7.30 -36.98
N VAL A 216 10.54 -7.63 -37.64
CA VAL A 216 10.09 -9.01 -37.92
C VAL A 216 10.26 -9.36 -39.40
N GLU A 217 10.56 -10.64 -39.69
CA GLU A 217 10.77 -11.17 -41.04
C GLU A 217 9.52 -11.05 -41.93
N ASN A 218 8.36 -11.56 -41.48
CA ASN A 218 7.10 -11.48 -42.22
C ASN A 218 5.98 -10.86 -41.37
N PRO A 219 5.88 -9.53 -41.30
CA PRO A 219 4.92 -8.85 -40.43
C PRO A 219 3.46 -9.23 -40.70
N LYS A 220 3.09 -9.41 -41.98
CA LYS A 220 1.71 -9.73 -42.39
C LYS A 220 1.23 -11.09 -41.86
N ARG A 221 2.12 -12.07 -41.71
CA ARG A 221 1.79 -13.41 -41.19
C ARG A 221 2.09 -13.50 -39.70
N ASP A 222 3.26 -13.05 -39.29
CA ASP A 222 3.82 -13.40 -37.99
C ASP A 222 3.20 -12.57 -36.86
N VAL A 223 2.86 -11.29 -37.12
CA VAL A 223 2.27 -10.40 -36.10
C VAL A 223 0.88 -10.87 -35.67
N PRO A 224 -0.08 -11.15 -36.58
CA PRO A 224 -1.39 -11.68 -36.18
C PRO A 224 -1.31 -12.99 -35.40
N LEU A 225 -0.45 -13.91 -35.83
CA LEU A 225 -0.30 -15.22 -35.18
C LEU A 225 0.32 -15.09 -33.79
N ALA A 226 1.39 -14.31 -33.66
CA ALA A 226 2.06 -14.09 -32.37
C ALA A 226 1.14 -13.38 -31.36
N CYS A 227 0.37 -12.38 -31.81
CA CYS A 227 -0.58 -11.66 -30.98
C CYS A 227 -1.69 -12.59 -30.46
N MET A 228 -2.33 -13.37 -31.34
CA MET A 228 -3.43 -14.26 -30.95
C MET A 228 -2.98 -15.46 -30.11
N PHE A 229 -1.93 -16.19 -30.55
CA PHE A 229 -1.46 -17.37 -29.82
C PHE A 229 -0.81 -17.00 -28.49
N GLY A 230 -0.04 -15.90 -28.45
CA GLY A 230 0.53 -15.38 -27.21
C GLY A 230 -0.57 -15.02 -26.21
N THR A 231 -1.61 -14.30 -26.66
CA THR A 231 -2.71 -13.88 -25.78
C THR A 231 -3.55 -15.04 -25.28
N LEU A 232 -3.93 -15.97 -26.17
CA LEU A 232 -4.71 -17.15 -25.78
C LEU A 232 -3.93 -18.07 -24.84
N GLY A 233 -2.66 -18.32 -25.14
CA GLY A 233 -1.78 -19.13 -24.30
C GLY A 233 -1.61 -18.52 -22.91
N ALA A 234 -1.39 -17.20 -22.83
CA ALA A 234 -1.33 -16.47 -21.57
C ALA A 234 -2.63 -16.59 -20.77
N ALA A 235 -3.79 -16.35 -21.40
CA ALA A 235 -5.09 -16.43 -20.72
C ALA A 235 -5.34 -17.78 -20.04
N VAL A 236 -5.14 -18.87 -20.77
CA VAL A 236 -5.34 -20.23 -20.26
C VAL A 236 -4.41 -20.50 -19.08
N ILE A 237 -3.12 -20.19 -19.24
CA ILE A 237 -2.11 -20.44 -18.22
C ILE A 237 -2.36 -19.57 -16.97
N TYR A 238 -2.77 -18.32 -17.13
CA TYR A 238 -3.05 -17.41 -16.01
C TYR A 238 -4.23 -17.90 -15.15
N ILE A 239 -5.34 -18.26 -15.80
CA ILE A 239 -6.53 -18.76 -15.10
C ILE A 239 -6.21 -20.05 -14.36
N LEU A 240 -5.58 -21.02 -15.03
CA LEU A 240 -5.28 -22.32 -14.43
C LEU A 240 -4.27 -22.18 -13.29
N SER A 241 -3.14 -21.52 -13.51
CA SER A 241 -2.09 -21.41 -12.49
C SER A 241 -2.58 -20.69 -11.23
N THR A 242 -3.31 -19.57 -11.37
CA THR A 242 -3.81 -18.82 -10.21
C THR A 242 -4.88 -19.58 -9.44
N ALA A 243 -5.81 -20.25 -10.13
CA ALA A 243 -6.84 -21.08 -9.50
C ALA A 243 -6.23 -22.26 -8.73
N VAL A 244 -5.25 -22.94 -9.33
CA VAL A 244 -4.57 -24.08 -8.70
C VAL A 244 -3.81 -23.66 -7.45
N ILE A 245 -3.04 -22.55 -7.51
CA ILE A 245 -2.29 -22.04 -6.35
C ILE A 245 -3.22 -21.72 -5.18
N GLN A 246 -4.38 -21.13 -5.44
CA GLN A 246 -5.36 -20.80 -4.39
C GLN A 246 -5.99 -22.03 -3.71
N GLY A 247 -5.94 -23.21 -4.35
CA GLY A 247 -6.34 -24.47 -3.73
C GLY A 247 -5.20 -25.26 -3.09
N ILE A 248 -3.94 -24.86 -3.32
CA ILE A 248 -2.75 -25.48 -2.70
C ILE A 248 -2.33 -24.72 -1.44
N VAL A 249 -2.33 -23.38 -1.51
CA VAL A 249 -1.81 -22.51 -0.45
C VAL A 249 -2.95 -21.81 0.28
N PRO A 250 -2.99 -21.84 1.64
CA PRO A 250 -3.96 -21.06 2.40
C PRO A 250 -3.93 -19.56 2.06
N ASN A 251 -5.09 -18.94 1.91
CA ASN A 251 -5.22 -17.55 1.44
C ASN A 251 -4.43 -16.54 2.28
N ALA A 252 -4.39 -16.70 3.61
CA ALA A 252 -3.67 -15.82 4.51
C ALA A 252 -2.15 -15.82 4.30
N ASP A 253 -1.57 -16.98 3.98
CA ASP A 253 -0.14 -17.13 3.66
C ASP A 253 0.14 -16.55 2.26
N LEU A 254 -0.74 -16.88 1.30
CA LEU A 254 -0.62 -16.44 -0.08
C LEU A 254 -0.66 -14.91 -0.19
N ALA A 255 -1.57 -14.25 0.54
CA ALA A 255 -1.73 -12.79 0.52
C ALA A 255 -0.53 -12.01 1.09
N LYS A 256 0.33 -12.67 1.90
CA LYS A 256 1.55 -12.08 2.48
C LYS A 256 2.82 -12.41 1.69
N SER A 257 2.73 -13.32 0.73
CA SER A 257 3.91 -13.83 0.01
C SER A 257 4.46 -12.84 -1.00
N THR A 258 5.76 -12.61 -1.00
CA THR A 258 6.49 -11.89 -2.05
C THR A 258 6.88 -12.78 -3.23
N GLY A 259 6.53 -14.07 -3.19
CA GLY A 259 6.84 -15.05 -4.23
C GLY A 259 5.89 -16.25 -4.19
N PRO A 260 4.65 -16.11 -4.71
CA PRO A 260 3.60 -17.08 -4.51
C PRO A 260 3.87 -18.40 -5.24
N PHE A 261 4.53 -18.38 -6.40
CA PHE A 261 4.95 -19.59 -7.10
C PHE A 261 6.01 -20.35 -6.30
N GLY A 262 7.03 -19.65 -5.77
CA GLY A 262 8.01 -20.26 -4.87
C GLY A 262 7.36 -20.90 -3.65
N LEU A 263 6.40 -20.20 -3.03
CA LEU A 263 5.63 -20.71 -1.90
C LEU A 263 4.78 -21.94 -2.26
N ALA A 264 4.10 -21.94 -3.40
CA ALA A 264 3.29 -23.07 -3.84
C ALA A 264 4.16 -24.31 -4.08
N PHE A 265 5.29 -24.18 -4.79
CA PHE A 265 6.22 -25.28 -5.01
C PHE A 265 6.90 -25.75 -3.73
N ALA A 266 7.18 -24.84 -2.79
CA ALA A 266 7.68 -25.21 -1.47
C ALA A 266 6.69 -26.07 -0.67
N ARG A 267 5.38 -25.78 -0.79
CA ARG A 267 4.30 -26.56 -0.19
C ARG A 267 4.06 -27.90 -0.88
N MET A 268 4.18 -27.95 -2.20
CA MET A 268 3.97 -29.18 -2.99
C MET A 268 5.10 -30.20 -2.77
N PHE A 269 6.34 -29.72 -2.65
CA PHE A 269 7.52 -30.58 -2.57
C PHE A 269 8.39 -30.27 -1.35
N ASN A 270 9.17 -29.19 -1.42
CA ASN A 270 10.07 -28.75 -0.35
C ASN A 270 10.62 -27.33 -0.62
N PRO A 271 11.18 -26.65 0.40
CA PRO A 271 11.70 -25.28 0.26
C PRO A 271 12.76 -25.11 -0.83
N THR A 272 13.60 -26.11 -1.10
CA THR A 272 14.65 -26.05 -2.13
C THR A 272 14.06 -25.89 -3.53
N ILE A 273 13.01 -26.66 -3.85
CA ILE A 273 12.31 -26.51 -5.13
C ILE A 273 11.61 -25.15 -5.22
N GLY A 274 11.05 -24.68 -4.10
CA GLY A 274 10.51 -23.32 -3.99
C GLY A 274 11.55 -22.25 -4.38
N SER A 275 12.77 -22.36 -3.85
CA SER A 275 13.89 -21.46 -4.21
C SER A 275 14.26 -21.57 -5.69
N ILE A 276 14.35 -22.77 -6.27
CA ILE A 276 14.63 -22.94 -7.71
C ILE A 276 13.59 -22.19 -8.56
N VAL A 277 12.31 -22.31 -8.21
CA VAL A 277 11.22 -21.61 -8.91
C VAL A 277 11.32 -20.09 -8.73
N MET A 278 11.73 -19.60 -7.57
CA MET A 278 12.00 -18.17 -7.36
C MET A 278 13.15 -17.65 -8.24
N ALA A 279 14.22 -18.43 -8.42
CA ALA A 279 15.31 -18.06 -9.32
C ALA A 279 14.87 -18.05 -10.80
N LEU A 280 14.05 -19.02 -11.22
CA LEU A 280 13.46 -19.07 -12.55
C LEU A 280 12.49 -17.89 -12.79
N ALA A 281 11.70 -17.51 -11.79
CA ALA A 281 10.86 -16.32 -11.81
C ALA A 281 11.67 -15.03 -11.96
N ALA A 282 12.75 -14.87 -11.19
CA ALA A 282 13.66 -13.73 -11.33
C ALA A 282 14.25 -13.65 -12.75
N MET A 283 14.69 -14.79 -13.29
CA MET A 283 15.20 -14.88 -14.67
C MET A 283 14.15 -14.45 -15.71
N ALA A 284 12.89 -14.87 -15.55
CA ALA A 284 11.81 -14.49 -16.45
C ALA A 284 11.48 -12.99 -16.36
N CYS A 285 11.46 -12.41 -15.15
CA CYS A 285 11.27 -10.96 -14.97
C CYS A 285 12.39 -10.14 -15.63
N VAL A 286 13.65 -10.57 -15.50
CA VAL A 286 14.80 -9.92 -16.18
C VAL A 286 14.68 -10.05 -17.70
N GLY A 287 14.24 -11.20 -18.20
CA GLY A 287 13.94 -11.41 -19.63
C GLY A 287 12.86 -10.47 -20.16
N SER A 288 11.78 -10.29 -19.39
CA SER A 288 10.70 -9.35 -19.68
C SER A 288 11.17 -7.91 -19.67
N LEU A 289 11.95 -7.51 -18.67
CA LEU A 289 12.55 -6.18 -18.64
C LEU A 289 13.42 -5.92 -19.87
N LEU A 290 14.21 -6.91 -20.28
CA LEU A 290 15.03 -6.83 -21.49
C LEU A 290 14.17 -6.67 -22.77
N GLY A 291 13.06 -7.41 -22.89
CA GLY A 291 12.13 -7.29 -24.02
C GLY A 291 11.39 -5.95 -24.08
N TRP A 292 11.01 -5.41 -22.92
CA TRP A 292 10.37 -4.10 -22.82
C TRP A 292 11.34 -2.94 -23.05
N GLN A 293 12.59 -3.03 -22.57
CA GLN A 293 13.64 -2.07 -22.90
C GLN A 293 13.93 -2.01 -24.42
N PHE A 294 13.92 -3.16 -25.08
CA PHE A 294 14.02 -3.23 -26.53
C PHE A 294 12.83 -2.54 -27.22
N THR A 295 11.61 -2.84 -26.79
CA THR A 295 10.38 -2.26 -27.37
C THR A 295 10.31 -0.74 -27.16
N LEU A 296 10.78 -0.25 -26.01
CA LEU A 296 10.90 1.19 -25.72
C LEU A 296 11.83 1.88 -26.73
N ALA A 297 13.01 1.28 -26.95
CA ALA A 297 14.01 1.82 -27.86
C ALA A 297 13.55 1.82 -29.32
N GLN A 298 12.88 0.74 -29.76
CA GLN A 298 12.33 0.64 -31.11
C GLN A 298 11.19 1.63 -31.36
N THR A 299 10.32 1.81 -30.37
CA THR A 299 9.24 2.79 -30.44
C THR A 299 9.79 4.22 -30.61
N ALA A 300 10.83 4.58 -29.86
CA ALA A 300 11.50 5.88 -30.02
C ALA A 300 12.20 6.04 -31.38
N LYS A 301 12.81 4.97 -31.87
CA LYS A 301 13.48 4.94 -33.18
C LYS A 301 12.49 5.17 -34.32
N ASP A 302 11.38 4.42 -34.36
CA ASP A 302 10.34 4.54 -35.38
C ASP A 302 9.70 5.96 -35.37
N ALA A 303 9.49 6.53 -34.19
CA ALA A 303 9.01 7.91 -34.03
C ALA A 303 10.04 8.97 -34.47
N SER A 304 11.33 8.70 -34.31
CA SER A 304 12.40 9.56 -34.81
C SER A 304 12.49 9.51 -36.34
N GLU A 305 12.31 8.35 -36.95
CA GLU A 305 12.33 8.17 -38.41
C GLU A 305 11.15 8.89 -39.09
N THR A 306 10.00 8.95 -38.41
CA THR A 306 8.80 9.72 -38.84
C THR A 306 8.88 11.22 -38.53
N ARG A 307 10.02 11.71 -38.00
CA ARG A 307 10.30 13.12 -37.65
C ARG A 307 9.41 13.72 -36.56
N VAL A 308 8.64 12.92 -35.84
CA VAL A 308 7.84 13.38 -34.70
C VAL A 308 8.62 13.36 -33.38
N PHE A 309 9.79 12.70 -33.37
CA PHE A 309 10.69 12.61 -32.22
C PHE A 309 12.13 13.05 -32.59
N PRO A 310 12.97 13.45 -31.62
CA PRO A 310 14.32 13.96 -31.90
C PRO A 310 15.24 12.94 -32.57
N ALA A 311 16.02 13.41 -33.55
CA ALA A 311 16.89 12.60 -34.41
C ALA A 311 17.94 11.75 -33.67
N ILE A 312 18.23 12.06 -32.40
CA ILE A 312 19.16 11.28 -31.57
C ILE A 312 18.65 9.85 -31.32
N PHE A 313 17.33 9.65 -31.26
CA PHE A 313 16.72 8.35 -31.02
C PHE A 313 16.69 7.45 -32.27
N GLY A 314 16.84 8.02 -33.47
CA GLY A 314 16.91 7.28 -34.73
C GLY A 314 18.30 6.71 -35.07
N LYS A 315 19.37 7.16 -34.39
CA LYS A 315 20.75 6.74 -34.72
C LYS A 315 21.06 5.33 -34.20
N ALA A 316 20.97 4.33 -35.08
CA ALA A 316 21.30 2.94 -34.78
C ALA A 316 22.80 2.62 -34.96
N ASN A 317 23.32 1.69 -34.16
CA ASN A 317 24.65 1.11 -34.34
C ASN A 317 24.69 0.09 -35.50
N ARG A 318 25.87 -0.51 -35.77
CA ARG A 318 26.04 -1.56 -36.80
C ARG A 318 25.16 -2.81 -36.59
N MET A 319 24.61 -2.99 -35.38
CA MET A 319 23.77 -4.12 -34.99
C MET A 319 22.28 -3.75 -34.96
N GLY A 320 21.92 -2.52 -35.34
CA GLY A 320 20.54 -2.03 -35.40
C GLY A 320 19.98 -1.44 -34.09
N ALA A 321 20.79 -1.29 -33.04
CA ALA A 321 20.37 -0.77 -31.74
C ALA A 321 20.60 0.76 -31.59
N PRO A 322 19.58 1.56 -31.20
CA PRO A 322 19.72 3.00 -30.97
C PRO A 322 20.29 3.32 -29.57
N ILE A 323 21.61 3.11 -29.39
CA ILE A 323 22.30 3.21 -28.08
C ILE A 323 22.05 4.55 -27.38
N ALA A 324 22.13 5.67 -28.09
CA ALA A 324 21.94 6.99 -27.48
C ALA A 324 20.54 7.15 -26.87
N GLY A 325 19.51 6.68 -27.58
CA GLY A 325 18.13 6.68 -27.08
C GLY A 325 17.95 5.76 -25.87
N MET A 326 18.56 4.57 -25.92
CA MET A 326 18.55 3.62 -24.80
C MET A 326 19.17 4.21 -23.53
N VAL A 327 20.32 4.88 -23.65
CA VAL A 327 21.01 5.52 -22.51
C VAL A 327 20.19 6.67 -21.93
N ILE A 328 19.61 7.54 -22.78
CA ILE A 328 18.73 8.62 -22.32
C ILE A 328 17.55 8.04 -21.54
N MET A 329 16.91 6.98 -22.05
CA MET A 329 15.79 6.36 -21.35
C MET A 329 16.20 5.65 -20.07
N ALA A 330 17.37 5.01 -20.01
CA ALA A 330 17.88 4.44 -18.77
C ALA A 330 18.11 5.51 -17.69
N ILE A 331 18.59 6.71 -18.07
CA ILE A 331 18.72 7.85 -17.15
C ILE A 331 17.34 8.31 -16.68
N VAL A 332 16.39 8.50 -17.59
CA VAL A 332 15.02 8.91 -17.26
C VAL A 332 14.36 7.91 -16.31
N GLN A 333 14.46 6.61 -16.59
CA GLN A 333 13.93 5.56 -15.74
C GLN A 333 14.64 5.49 -14.38
N SER A 334 15.94 5.83 -14.31
CA SER A 334 16.67 5.93 -13.05
C SER A 334 16.16 7.08 -12.18
N VAL A 335 15.87 8.24 -12.79
CA VAL A 335 15.24 9.37 -12.10
C VAL A 335 13.84 8.99 -11.62
N MET A 336 13.05 8.31 -12.45
CA MET A 336 11.73 7.81 -12.05
C MET A 336 11.83 6.81 -10.89
N ALA A 337 12.81 5.91 -10.89
CA ALA A 337 13.04 4.98 -9.79
C ALA A 337 13.38 5.71 -8.47
N LEU A 338 14.24 6.74 -8.51
CA LEU A 338 14.55 7.60 -7.36
C LEU A 338 13.31 8.33 -6.83
N SER A 339 12.44 8.74 -7.73
CA SER A 339 11.23 9.50 -7.41
C SER A 339 10.10 8.65 -6.81
N THR A 340 10.20 7.33 -6.93
CA THR A 340 9.17 6.38 -6.50
C THR A 340 9.60 5.60 -5.25
N ILE A 341 10.65 6.04 -4.56
CA ILE A 341 11.14 5.41 -3.33
C ILE A 341 9.99 5.33 -2.32
N SER A 342 9.62 4.10 -1.96
CA SER A 342 8.57 3.82 -0.99
C SER A 342 9.08 2.81 0.04
N PRO A 343 8.63 2.89 1.30
CA PRO A 343 8.89 1.86 2.30
C PRO A 343 8.23 0.51 1.98
N ASN A 344 7.23 0.47 1.07
CA ASN A 344 6.54 -0.76 0.67
C ASN A 344 6.63 -1.02 -0.84
N LEU A 345 7.40 -2.06 -1.20
CA LEU A 345 7.62 -2.48 -2.59
C LEU A 345 6.32 -2.86 -3.32
N SER A 346 5.36 -3.46 -2.61
CA SER A 346 4.08 -3.87 -3.22
C SER A 346 3.20 -2.67 -3.58
N GLU A 347 3.20 -1.62 -2.76
CA GLU A 347 2.46 -0.39 -3.02
C GLU A 347 3.11 0.42 -4.15
N GLN A 348 4.44 0.53 -4.13
CA GLN A 348 5.20 1.14 -5.23
C GLN A 348 4.87 0.46 -6.57
N PHE A 349 4.88 -0.88 -6.59
CA PHE A 349 4.54 -1.66 -7.77
C PHE A 349 3.09 -1.40 -8.22
N ALA A 350 2.11 -1.45 -7.31
CA ALA A 350 0.70 -1.25 -7.65
C ALA A 350 0.42 0.14 -8.22
N ALA A 351 1.03 1.19 -7.65
CA ALA A 351 0.87 2.56 -8.13
C ALA A 351 1.44 2.73 -9.56
N LEU A 352 2.65 2.23 -9.80
CA LEU A 352 3.27 2.25 -11.12
C LEU A 352 2.47 1.45 -12.15
N VAL A 353 1.97 0.28 -11.78
CA VAL A 353 1.15 -0.57 -12.64
C VAL A 353 -0.15 0.13 -13.03
N ASN A 354 -0.90 0.70 -12.08
CA ASN A 354 -2.16 1.36 -12.39
C ASN A 354 -1.96 2.54 -13.36
N LEU A 355 -0.93 3.34 -13.14
CA LEU A 355 -0.60 4.45 -14.04
C LEU A 355 -0.16 3.96 -15.43
N ALA A 356 0.67 2.92 -15.50
CA ALA A 356 1.10 2.31 -16.76
C ALA A 356 -0.07 1.68 -17.54
N VAL A 357 -1.02 1.02 -16.85
CA VAL A 357 -2.24 0.46 -17.46
C VAL A 357 -3.05 1.58 -18.12
N VAL A 358 -3.38 2.65 -17.40
CA VAL A 358 -4.18 3.76 -17.98
C VAL A 358 -3.48 4.37 -19.19
N THR A 359 -2.18 4.68 -19.06
CA THR A 359 -1.39 5.30 -20.14
C THR A 359 -1.18 4.38 -21.35
N ASN A 360 -1.31 3.05 -21.20
CA ASN A 360 -1.26 2.09 -22.30
C ASN A 360 -2.63 1.81 -22.93
N VAL A 361 -3.71 1.81 -22.14
CA VAL A 361 -5.07 1.54 -22.65
C VAL A 361 -5.61 2.68 -23.53
N LEU A 362 -5.22 3.93 -23.27
CA LEU A 362 -5.56 5.06 -24.14
C LEU A 362 -5.05 4.86 -25.59
N PRO A 363 -3.76 4.53 -25.83
CA PRO A 363 -3.25 4.04 -27.11
C PRO A 363 -4.10 2.96 -27.77
N TYR A 364 -4.57 1.97 -26.99
CA TYR A 364 -5.38 0.88 -27.54
C TYR A 364 -6.73 1.40 -28.05
N ILE A 365 -7.39 2.29 -27.30
CA ILE A 365 -8.67 2.87 -27.71
C ILE A 365 -8.51 3.61 -29.04
N ILE A 366 -7.52 4.49 -29.14
CA ILE A 366 -7.29 5.32 -30.34
C ILE A 366 -6.90 4.43 -31.53
N SER A 367 -6.06 3.43 -31.31
CA SER A 367 -5.57 2.55 -32.40
C SER A 367 -6.66 1.59 -32.88
N LEU A 368 -7.49 1.05 -31.98
CA LEU A 368 -8.60 0.18 -32.33
C LEU A 368 -9.76 0.95 -32.97
N SER A 369 -10.05 2.18 -32.55
CA SER A 369 -11.04 3.02 -33.22
C SER A 369 -10.63 3.37 -34.65
N ALA A 370 -9.33 3.49 -34.92
CA ALA A 370 -8.81 3.69 -36.27
C ALA A 370 -9.13 2.52 -37.22
N LEU A 371 -9.29 1.30 -36.70
CA LEU A 371 -9.61 0.11 -37.49
C LEU A 371 -10.92 0.27 -38.29
N PHE A 372 -11.91 1.00 -37.78
CA PHE A 372 -13.16 1.26 -38.52
C PHE A 372 -12.91 2.02 -39.82
N VAL A 373 -12.00 2.98 -39.81
CA VAL A 373 -11.61 3.78 -40.99
C VAL A 373 -10.71 2.95 -41.90
N MET A 374 -9.75 2.22 -41.33
CA MET A 374 -8.85 1.33 -42.09
C MET A 374 -9.64 0.29 -42.90
N MET A 375 -10.64 -0.36 -42.29
CA MET A 375 -11.48 -1.36 -42.98
C MET A 375 -12.34 -0.76 -44.10
N ARG A 376 -12.80 0.50 -43.94
CA ARG A 376 -13.54 1.23 -44.99
C ARG A 376 -12.64 1.61 -46.15
N ASN A 377 -11.45 2.15 -45.87
CA ASN A 377 -10.47 2.51 -46.90
C ASN A 377 -9.99 1.28 -47.68
N ALA A 378 -9.86 0.13 -47.01
CA ALA A 378 -9.52 -1.14 -47.64
C ALA A 378 -10.68 -1.83 -48.37
N SER A 379 -11.89 -1.23 -48.41
CA SER A 379 -13.09 -1.80 -49.04
C SER A 379 -13.40 -3.23 -48.58
N THR A 380 -13.28 -3.47 -47.27
CA THR A 380 -13.44 -4.81 -46.67
C THR A 380 -14.87 -5.35 -46.89
N PRO A 381 -15.07 -6.64 -47.23
CA PRO A 381 -16.40 -7.20 -47.46
C PRO A 381 -17.36 -6.97 -46.27
N PRO A 382 -18.66 -6.68 -46.51
CA PRO A 382 -19.60 -6.30 -45.45
C PRO A 382 -19.73 -7.31 -44.31
N ALA A 383 -19.66 -8.62 -44.61
CA ALA A 383 -19.71 -9.66 -43.60
C ALA A 383 -18.50 -9.61 -42.65
N ARG A 384 -17.29 -9.45 -43.20
CA ARG A 384 -16.05 -9.32 -42.42
C ARG A 384 -16.02 -8.00 -41.65
N TYR A 385 -16.49 -6.90 -42.25
CA TYR A 385 -16.62 -5.61 -41.57
C TYR A 385 -17.48 -5.72 -40.32
N ARG A 386 -18.69 -6.29 -40.43
CA ARG A 386 -19.62 -6.43 -39.28
C ARG A 386 -19.03 -7.28 -38.15
N ARG A 387 -18.39 -8.40 -38.48
CA ARG A 387 -17.73 -9.26 -37.49
C ARG A 387 -16.60 -8.52 -36.79
N ASN A 388 -15.68 -7.93 -37.55
CA ASN A 388 -14.54 -7.22 -37.01
C ASN A 388 -14.98 -6.00 -36.19
N ALA A 389 -16.00 -5.28 -36.65
CA ALA A 389 -16.60 -4.15 -35.94
C ALA A 389 -17.18 -4.57 -34.59
N ALA A 390 -17.93 -5.68 -34.53
CA ALA A 390 -18.49 -6.19 -33.27
C ALA A 390 -17.39 -6.55 -32.25
N VAL A 391 -16.33 -7.24 -32.70
CA VAL A 391 -15.19 -7.58 -31.82
C VAL A 391 -14.42 -6.33 -31.39
N THR A 392 -14.27 -5.35 -32.27
CA THR A 392 -13.60 -4.07 -31.96
C THR A 392 -14.42 -3.25 -30.95
N LEU A 393 -15.75 -3.23 -31.06
CA LEU A 393 -16.62 -2.57 -30.07
C LEU A 393 -16.51 -3.24 -28.70
N LEU A 394 -16.44 -4.57 -28.64
CA LEU A 394 -16.20 -5.29 -27.40
C LEU A 394 -14.83 -4.92 -26.79
N ALA A 395 -13.79 -4.85 -27.62
CA ALA A 395 -12.45 -4.44 -27.19
C ALA A 395 -12.46 -3.00 -26.63
N LEU A 396 -13.14 -2.07 -27.30
CA LEU A 396 -13.27 -0.67 -26.84
C LEU A 396 -14.06 -0.57 -25.53
N ALA A 397 -15.18 -1.28 -25.42
CA ALA A 397 -15.99 -1.30 -24.21
C ALA A 397 -15.19 -1.84 -23.00
N TYR A 398 -14.42 -2.90 -23.22
CA TYR A 398 -13.52 -3.45 -22.21
C TYR A 398 -12.41 -2.46 -21.83
N SER A 399 -11.78 -1.81 -22.80
CA SER A 399 -10.76 -0.78 -22.54
C SER A 399 -11.29 0.39 -21.69
N VAL A 400 -12.51 0.87 -21.97
CA VAL A 400 -13.16 1.91 -21.16
C VAL A 400 -13.42 1.42 -19.73
N TYR A 401 -13.91 0.18 -19.59
CA TYR A 401 -14.14 -0.41 -18.28
C TYR A 401 -12.84 -0.60 -17.48
N ALA A 402 -11.75 -0.97 -18.15
CA ALA A 402 -10.44 -1.09 -17.52
C ALA A 402 -9.91 0.25 -17.00
N ILE A 403 -10.04 1.34 -17.78
CA ILE A 403 -9.68 2.70 -17.32
C ILE A 403 -10.47 3.05 -16.06
N TYR A 404 -11.78 2.79 -16.05
CA TYR A 404 -12.63 3.01 -14.87
C TYR A 404 -12.15 2.19 -13.65
N ALA A 405 -11.77 0.93 -13.86
CA ALA A 405 -11.31 0.03 -12.80
C ALA A 405 -9.89 0.36 -12.26
N SER A 406 -9.06 1.09 -13.01
CA SER A 406 -7.70 1.47 -12.58
C SER A 406 -7.64 2.57 -11.50
N GLY A 407 -8.77 3.22 -11.20
CA GLY A 407 -8.88 4.20 -10.12
C GLY A 407 -8.65 5.65 -10.56
N LYS A 408 -9.22 6.59 -9.80
CA LYS A 408 -9.32 8.01 -10.19
C LYS A 408 -7.96 8.68 -10.39
N ASP A 409 -6.99 8.41 -9.52
CA ASP A 409 -5.68 9.06 -9.57
C ASP A 409 -4.89 8.64 -10.82
N ALA A 410 -4.95 7.34 -11.16
CA ALA A 410 -4.32 6.83 -12.37
C ALA A 410 -4.99 7.41 -13.63
N VAL A 411 -6.33 7.52 -13.64
CA VAL A 411 -7.08 8.14 -14.74
C VAL A 411 -6.72 9.61 -14.90
N LEU A 412 -6.66 10.36 -13.79
CA LEU A 412 -6.24 11.76 -13.81
C LEU A 412 -4.82 11.90 -14.38
N GLY A 413 -3.88 11.06 -13.93
CA GLY A 413 -2.51 11.02 -14.45
C GLY A 413 -2.49 10.77 -15.97
N GLY A 414 -3.22 9.77 -16.45
CA GLY A 414 -3.31 9.47 -17.89
C GLY A 414 -3.91 10.62 -18.71
N MET A 415 -4.96 11.27 -18.20
CA MET A 415 -5.59 12.43 -18.85
C MET A 415 -4.64 13.63 -18.90
N LEU A 416 -3.89 13.89 -17.84
CA LEU A 416 -2.87 14.94 -17.80
C LEU A 416 -1.75 14.69 -18.82
N VAL A 417 -1.26 13.44 -18.92
CA VAL A 417 -0.27 13.06 -19.94
C VAL A 417 -0.82 13.30 -21.34
N MET A 418 -2.06 12.91 -21.61
CA MET A 418 -2.69 13.14 -22.91
C MET A 418 -2.83 14.64 -23.23
N ALA A 419 -3.23 15.46 -22.24
CA ALA A 419 -3.32 16.91 -22.38
C ALA A 419 -1.96 17.55 -22.68
N ILE A 420 -0.90 17.12 -21.98
CA ILE A 420 0.48 17.55 -22.24
C ILE A 420 0.92 17.09 -23.63
N GLY A 421 0.57 15.88 -24.05
CA GLY A 421 0.81 15.40 -25.40
C GLY A 421 0.24 16.33 -26.45
N TYR A 422 -0.98 16.85 -26.24
CA TYR A 422 -1.58 17.81 -27.18
C TYR A 422 -0.85 19.15 -27.17
N ALA A 423 -0.44 19.63 -26.00
CA ALA A 423 0.36 20.84 -25.88
C ALA A 423 1.72 20.71 -26.60
N VAL A 424 2.42 19.59 -26.41
CA VAL A 424 3.71 19.31 -27.07
C VAL A 424 3.52 19.16 -28.58
N TYR A 425 2.47 18.46 -29.03
CA TYR A 425 2.15 18.35 -30.44
C TYR A 425 1.86 19.71 -31.07
N GLY A 426 1.22 20.64 -30.34
CA GLY A 426 0.97 22.01 -30.81
C GLY A 426 2.24 22.75 -31.27
N PHE A 427 3.38 22.52 -30.59
CA PHE A 427 4.67 23.07 -30.99
C PHE A 427 5.32 22.34 -32.18
N LEU A 428 4.96 21.07 -32.40
CA LEU A 428 5.47 20.23 -33.50
C LEU A 428 4.62 20.34 -34.77
N ALA A 429 3.33 20.64 -34.63
CA ALA A 429 2.34 20.71 -35.71
C ALA A 429 2.76 21.60 -36.90
N PRO A 430 3.42 22.77 -36.71
CA PRO A 430 3.88 23.60 -37.83
C PRO A 430 4.84 22.89 -38.79
N ARG A 431 5.51 21.80 -38.36
CA ARG A 431 6.42 21.02 -39.22
C ARG A 431 5.69 20.10 -40.21
N PHE A 432 4.41 19.84 -39.97
CA PHE A 432 3.60 18.89 -40.74
C PHE A 432 2.46 19.58 -41.51
N SER A 433 2.18 20.86 -41.23
CA SER A 433 1.23 21.67 -41.99
C SER A 433 1.84 22.11 -43.34
N SER A 434 1.19 21.73 -44.45
CA SER A 434 1.63 22.03 -45.83
C SER A 434 1.46 23.50 -46.28
N ALA A 435 1.56 24.49 -45.38
CA ALA A 435 1.51 25.91 -45.74
C ALA A 435 2.88 26.57 -45.52
N GLY A 436 3.45 27.10 -46.60
CA GLY A 436 4.86 27.44 -46.69
C GLY A 436 5.33 28.54 -45.75
N SER A 437 6.35 28.25 -44.96
CA SER A 437 7.44 29.20 -44.72
C SER A 437 8.72 28.43 -44.44
N ARG A 438 9.63 28.40 -45.42
CA ARG A 438 11.06 28.11 -45.19
C ARG A 438 11.61 29.26 -44.34
N GLY A 439 11.55 29.12 -43.02
CA GLY A 439 12.06 30.10 -42.07
C GLY A 439 12.70 29.41 -40.87
N ARG A 440 13.96 29.75 -40.60
CA ARG A 440 14.86 29.22 -39.58
C ARG A 440 14.23 29.10 -38.17
N ILE A 441 13.55 27.98 -37.84
CA ILE A 441 13.20 27.62 -36.45
C ILE A 441 13.43 26.11 -36.19
N ALA A 442 14.44 25.52 -36.83
CA ALA A 442 14.67 24.07 -36.79
C ALA A 442 15.50 23.58 -35.57
N GLY A 443 16.27 24.45 -34.92
CA GLY A 443 17.18 24.05 -33.82
C GLY A 443 16.60 24.16 -32.41
N ALA A 444 15.94 25.28 -32.09
CA ALA A 444 15.52 25.61 -30.72
C ALA A 444 14.20 24.91 -30.29
N SER A 445 13.30 24.62 -31.23
CA SER A 445 11.96 24.07 -30.94
C SER A 445 11.96 22.58 -30.58
N ALA A 446 12.89 21.78 -31.12
CA ALA A 446 13.03 20.36 -30.74
C ALA A 446 13.64 20.17 -29.36
N ALA A 447 14.61 21.01 -28.99
CA ALA A 447 15.21 21.03 -27.67
C ALA A 447 14.21 21.52 -26.61
N ALA A 448 13.38 22.51 -26.93
CA ALA A 448 12.30 22.98 -26.05
C ALA A 448 11.18 21.94 -25.89
N ALA A 449 10.74 21.28 -26.96
CA ALA A 449 9.74 20.19 -26.87
C ALA A 449 10.28 18.96 -26.12
N MET A 450 11.57 18.63 -26.30
CA MET A 450 12.23 17.57 -25.53
C MET A 450 12.47 17.99 -24.08
N ALA A 451 12.82 19.24 -23.81
CA ALA A 451 12.96 19.78 -22.46
C ALA A 451 11.59 19.83 -21.76
N ILE A 452 10.49 20.15 -22.44
CA ILE A 452 9.13 20.13 -21.89
C ILE A 452 8.62 18.69 -21.71
N ALA A 453 8.93 17.76 -22.61
CA ALA A 453 8.60 16.34 -22.42
C ALA A 453 9.43 15.71 -21.29
N LEU A 454 10.71 16.07 -21.16
CA LEU A 454 11.61 15.68 -20.05
C LEU A 454 11.24 16.39 -18.73
N LEU A 455 10.80 17.65 -18.78
CA LEU A 455 10.30 18.41 -17.64
C LEU A 455 8.92 17.91 -17.19
N ALA A 456 8.07 17.47 -18.13
CA ALA A 456 6.84 16.73 -17.82
C ALA A 456 7.20 15.39 -17.18
N LEU A 457 8.16 14.64 -17.72
CA LEU A 457 8.71 13.44 -17.07
C LEU A 457 9.24 13.70 -15.64
N SER A 458 9.82 14.87 -15.35
CA SER A 458 10.23 15.25 -13.99
C SER A 458 9.12 15.87 -13.13
N ALA A 459 8.07 16.43 -13.73
CA ALA A 459 6.90 16.99 -13.04
C ALA A 459 5.85 15.92 -12.69
N PHE A 460 5.97 14.72 -13.26
CA PHE A 460 5.14 13.54 -12.97
C PHE A 460 5.91 12.45 -12.20
N ILE A 461 6.97 12.84 -11.51
CA ILE A 461 7.37 12.19 -10.27
C ILE A 461 6.11 12.13 -9.39
N PRO A 462 5.69 10.95 -8.88
CA PRO A 462 4.75 10.94 -7.78
C PRO A 462 5.42 11.76 -6.68
N GLN A 463 4.93 12.97 -6.44
CA GLN A 463 5.42 13.75 -5.32
C GLN A 463 5.27 12.86 -4.08
N PRO A 464 6.26 12.79 -3.17
CA PRO A 464 5.96 12.29 -1.84
C PRO A 464 4.74 13.08 -1.41
N ALA A 465 3.64 12.38 -1.13
CA ALA A 465 2.35 12.98 -0.89
C ALA A 465 2.52 14.26 -0.08
N HIS A 466 2.50 15.42 -0.74
CA HIS A 466 2.41 16.67 -0.04
C HIS A 466 1.00 16.63 0.51
N ALA A 467 0.93 16.49 1.82
CA ALA A 467 -0.30 16.55 2.59
C ALA A 467 -0.96 17.90 2.31
N GLN A 468 -1.82 17.95 1.31
CA GLN A 468 -2.78 19.01 1.09
C GLN A 468 -3.94 18.44 0.28
N ASP A 469 -5.07 18.37 0.98
CA ASP A 469 -6.40 17.92 0.61
C ASP A 469 -6.52 16.46 0.14
N GLN A 470 -6.17 15.53 1.03
CA GLN A 470 -6.74 14.19 0.94
C GLN A 470 -8.26 14.28 1.15
N PRO A 471 -9.10 13.66 0.29
CA PRO A 471 -10.42 13.27 0.73
C PRO A 471 -10.18 12.36 1.93
N THR A 472 -10.64 12.78 3.12
CA THR A 472 -10.68 11.97 4.36
C THR A 472 -10.71 10.51 3.95
N SER A 473 -9.73 9.68 4.23
CA SER A 473 -9.77 8.27 3.82
C SER A 473 -9.52 7.46 5.08
N GLY A 474 -10.51 6.67 5.51
CA GLY A 474 -10.46 5.99 6.81
C GLY A 474 -11.76 6.08 7.59
N THR A 475 -11.66 5.93 8.91
CA THR A 475 -12.79 5.94 9.86
C THR A 475 -13.67 7.18 9.71
N LEU A 476 -13.07 8.35 9.45
CA LEU A 476 -13.81 9.61 9.28
C LEU A 476 -14.78 9.61 8.09
N LEU A 477 -14.46 8.95 6.96
CA LEU A 477 -15.44 8.78 5.87
C LEU A 477 -16.61 7.92 6.28
N ARG A 478 -16.32 6.80 6.94
CA ARG A 478 -17.37 5.88 7.37
C ARG A 478 -18.28 6.56 8.37
N ILE A 479 -17.73 7.34 9.30
CA ILE A 479 -18.50 8.15 10.25
C ILE A 479 -19.38 9.15 9.50
N ARG A 480 -18.82 9.87 8.51
CA ARG A 480 -19.58 10.81 7.67
C ARG A 480 -20.71 10.13 6.88
N GLN A 481 -20.49 8.93 6.38
CA GLN A 481 -21.48 8.16 5.61
C GLN A 481 -22.56 7.52 6.49
N SER A 482 -22.17 6.97 7.65
CA SER A 482 -23.09 6.27 8.56
C SER A 482 -23.82 7.21 9.51
N GLY A 483 -23.30 8.42 9.74
CA GLY A 483 -23.82 9.35 10.75
C GLY A 483 -23.66 8.85 12.19
N SER A 484 -22.81 7.84 12.42
CA SER A 484 -22.61 7.23 13.74
C SER A 484 -21.14 6.91 14.02
N ILE A 485 -20.78 6.95 15.30
CA ILE A 485 -19.46 6.57 15.81
C ILE A 485 -19.62 5.56 16.94
N ASN A 486 -18.85 4.47 16.90
CA ASN A 486 -18.86 3.43 17.91
C ASN A 486 -17.74 3.65 18.92
N MET A 487 -18.07 3.91 20.18
CA MET A 487 -17.12 4.18 21.25
C MET A 487 -17.05 3.00 22.21
N GLY A 488 -15.91 2.32 22.28
CA GLY A 488 -15.68 1.22 23.21
C GLY A 488 -15.21 1.71 24.57
N TYR A 489 -15.68 1.07 25.65
CA TYR A 489 -15.20 1.33 27.00
C TYR A 489 -15.14 0.04 27.82
N LEU A 490 -14.18 -0.05 28.74
CA LEU A 490 -14.08 -1.17 29.68
C LEU A 490 -15.12 -1.00 30.79
N SER A 491 -16.00 -1.98 30.95
CA SER A 491 -17.08 -1.91 31.95
C SER A 491 -16.54 -2.10 33.38
N GLY A 492 -16.97 -1.24 34.30
CA GLY A 492 -16.65 -1.37 35.74
C GLY A 492 -15.34 -0.71 36.17
N ALA A 493 -14.70 0.07 35.30
CA ALA A 493 -13.46 0.79 35.58
C ALA A 493 -13.75 2.17 36.20
N ARG A 494 -14.34 2.23 37.41
CA ARG A 494 -14.51 3.49 38.14
C ARG A 494 -13.12 4.12 38.44
N PRO A 495 -12.90 5.44 38.26
CA PRO A 495 -13.82 6.49 37.79
C PRO A 495 -13.75 6.77 36.27
N PHE A 496 -13.04 5.93 35.50
CA PHE A 496 -12.79 6.15 34.07
C PHE A 496 -14.00 5.86 33.17
N ALA A 497 -14.67 4.72 33.38
CA ALA A 497 -15.85 4.32 32.62
C ALA A 497 -16.69 3.28 33.38
N TYR A 498 -17.95 3.62 33.65
CA TYR A 498 -18.91 2.74 34.32
C TYR A 498 -20.34 3.14 33.98
N LYS A 499 -21.31 2.30 34.36
CA LYS A 499 -22.74 2.64 34.30
C LYS A 499 -23.22 3.13 35.66
N ASP A 500 -23.95 4.23 35.68
CA ASP A 500 -24.65 4.69 36.88
C ASP A 500 -25.89 3.84 37.20
N ASP A 501 -26.56 4.16 38.31
CA ASP A 501 -27.77 3.46 38.75
C ASP A 501 -28.94 3.63 37.76
N ALA A 502 -28.90 4.65 36.89
CA ALA A 502 -29.85 4.88 35.80
C ALA A 502 -29.46 4.14 34.50
N GLY A 503 -28.34 3.40 34.49
CA GLY A 503 -27.84 2.65 33.34
C GLY A 503 -27.10 3.50 32.29
N GLN A 504 -26.86 4.79 32.54
CA GLN A 504 -26.11 5.68 31.67
C GLN A 504 -24.61 5.47 31.82
N VAL A 505 -23.90 5.48 30.70
CA VAL A 505 -22.44 5.34 30.67
C VAL A 505 -21.81 6.68 31.04
N MET A 506 -21.03 6.71 32.12
CA MET A 506 -20.36 7.90 32.61
C MET A 506 -18.92 7.60 33.07
N GLY A 507 -18.13 8.64 33.22
CA GLY A 507 -16.73 8.55 33.66
C GLY A 507 -15.84 9.60 33.02
N TYR A 508 -14.61 9.68 33.51
CA TYR A 508 -13.61 10.61 32.98
C TYR A 508 -13.35 10.37 31.49
N MET A 509 -13.06 9.12 31.09
CA MET A 509 -12.76 8.79 29.69
C MET A 509 -13.97 8.97 28.78
N ILE A 510 -15.16 8.73 29.30
CA ILE A 510 -16.43 8.92 28.60
C ILE A 510 -16.63 10.39 28.27
N THR A 511 -16.35 11.27 29.24
CA THR A 511 -16.45 12.74 29.06
C THR A 511 -15.48 13.22 27.97
N LEU A 512 -14.23 12.71 27.97
CA LEU A 512 -13.24 13.05 26.94
C LEU A 512 -13.67 12.55 25.54
N CYS A 513 -14.10 11.29 25.44
CA CYS A 513 -14.59 10.72 24.19
C CYS A 513 -15.84 11.42 23.65
N GLN A 514 -16.72 11.92 24.52
CA GLN A 514 -17.88 12.73 24.10
C GLN A 514 -17.42 14.04 23.45
N LYS A 515 -16.46 14.74 24.06
CA LYS A 515 -15.89 15.97 23.48
C LYS A 515 -15.21 15.72 22.13
N VAL A 516 -14.51 14.59 22.00
CA VAL A 516 -13.95 14.13 20.72
C VAL A 516 -15.06 13.89 19.68
N ALA A 517 -16.14 13.20 20.03
CA ALA A 517 -17.27 12.97 19.13
C ALA A 517 -17.95 14.27 18.68
N GLU A 518 -18.14 15.23 19.58
CA GLU A 518 -18.68 16.56 19.28
C GLU A 518 -17.80 17.28 18.24
N HIS A 519 -16.47 17.26 18.44
CA HIS A 519 -15.55 17.90 17.50
C HIS A 519 -15.51 17.20 16.14
N ILE A 520 -15.48 15.87 16.11
CA ILE A 520 -15.61 15.07 14.87
C ILE A 520 -16.90 15.45 14.12
N GLY A 521 -18.02 15.57 14.83
CA GLY A 521 -19.30 15.99 14.25
C GLY A 521 -19.23 17.37 13.59
N SER A 522 -18.56 18.32 14.26
CA SER A 522 -18.37 19.69 13.75
C SER A 522 -17.50 19.75 12.49
N GLU A 523 -16.37 19.03 12.48
CA GLU A 523 -15.45 18.97 11.33
C GLU A 523 -16.11 18.30 10.12
N LEU A 524 -16.87 17.22 10.35
CA LEU A 524 -17.54 16.48 9.27
C LEU A 524 -18.83 17.16 8.77
N ARG A 525 -19.25 18.27 9.38
CA ARG A 525 -20.50 19.01 9.10
C ARG A 525 -21.74 18.11 9.18
N THR A 526 -21.74 17.15 10.11
CA THR A 526 -22.87 16.24 10.33
C THR A 526 -23.73 16.78 11.46
N ALA A 527 -24.94 17.25 11.14
CA ALA A 527 -25.91 17.66 12.15
C ALA A 527 -26.31 16.42 13.00
N ALA A 528 -25.81 16.35 14.23
CA ALA A 528 -26.04 15.28 15.21
C ALA A 528 -25.40 13.92 14.87
N LEU A 529 -24.09 13.79 15.17
CA LEU A 529 -23.39 12.51 15.15
C LEU A 529 -23.91 11.58 16.27
N LYS A 530 -24.42 10.39 15.91
CA LYS A 530 -24.92 9.40 16.90
C LYS A 530 -23.75 8.63 17.53
N VAL A 531 -23.54 8.81 18.83
CA VAL A 531 -22.54 8.06 19.60
C VAL A 531 -23.13 6.75 20.14
N GLN A 532 -22.55 5.61 19.77
CA GLN A 532 -22.94 4.29 20.26
C GLN A 532 -21.89 3.76 21.25
N TRP A 533 -22.29 3.54 22.50
CA TRP A 533 -21.39 3.03 23.54
C TRP A 533 -21.37 1.50 23.55
N VAL A 534 -20.20 0.92 23.32
CA VAL A 534 -19.98 -0.52 23.27
C VAL A 534 -19.20 -0.96 24.52
N PRO A 535 -19.81 -1.74 25.44
CA PRO A 535 -19.09 -2.27 26.58
C PRO A 535 -18.12 -3.37 26.13
N LEU A 536 -16.90 -3.31 26.63
CA LEU A 536 -15.83 -4.28 26.33
C LEU A 536 -15.37 -4.98 27.60
N GLN A 537 -15.00 -6.25 27.43
CA GLN A 537 -14.31 -7.02 28.46
C GLN A 537 -12.80 -6.85 28.33
N PRO A 538 -12.02 -6.97 29.42
CA PRO A 538 -10.55 -6.95 29.35
C PRO A 538 -10.02 -7.98 28.34
N GLY A 539 -9.21 -7.53 27.38
CA GLY A 539 -8.64 -8.37 26.32
C GLY A 539 -9.47 -8.50 25.04
N ASP A 540 -10.71 -7.97 24.99
CA ASP A 540 -11.51 -7.87 23.76
C ASP A 540 -11.25 -6.58 22.98
N ASP A 541 -10.57 -5.62 23.59
CA ASP A 541 -10.28 -4.28 23.09
C ASP A 541 -9.59 -4.23 21.72
N ILE A 542 -8.49 -5.00 21.55
CA ILE A 542 -7.75 -5.04 20.29
C ILE A 542 -8.60 -5.66 19.17
N ARG A 543 -9.33 -6.74 19.48
CA ARG A 543 -10.22 -7.41 18.50
C ARG A 543 -11.37 -6.49 18.11
N ALA A 544 -11.95 -5.77 19.06
CA ALA A 544 -13.05 -4.86 18.80
C ALA A 544 -12.67 -3.70 17.86
N LEU A 545 -11.44 -3.17 17.99
CA LEU A 545 -10.88 -2.19 17.05
C LEU A 545 -10.60 -2.80 15.67
N HIS A 546 -9.97 -3.98 15.63
CA HIS A 546 -9.61 -4.66 14.38
C HIS A 546 -10.85 -5.07 13.56
N ASP A 547 -11.87 -5.60 14.23
CA ASP A 547 -13.12 -6.07 13.63
C ASP A 547 -14.09 -4.90 13.33
N LYS A 548 -13.67 -3.65 13.62
CA LYS A 548 -14.46 -2.42 13.44
C LYS A 548 -15.78 -2.43 14.20
N ARG A 549 -15.86 -3.15 15.32
CA ARG A 549 -16.96 -3.06 16.28
C ARG A 549 -16.94 -1.73 17.03
N ILE A 550 -15.75 -1.19 17.24
CA ILE A 550 -15.52 0.14 17.82
C ILE A 550 -14.56 0.94 16.94
N ASP A 551 -14.67 2.26 17.03
CA ASP A 551 -13.87 3.24 16.29
C ASP A 551 -12.80 3.85 17.18
N LEU A 552 -13.17 4.15 18.42
CA LEU A 552 -12.27 4.62 19.47
C LEU A 552 -12.48 3.78 20.74
N LEU A 553 -11.37 3.53 21.43
CA LEU A 553 -11.32 2.88 22.73
C LEU A 553 -11.05 3.94 23.81
N CYS A 554 -12.09 4.23 24.60
CA CYS A 554 -12.12 5.26 25.62
C CYS A 554 -11.38 4.81 26.89
N GLY A 555 -10.06 4.68 26.77
CA GLY A 555 -9.14 4.39 27.86
C GLY A 555 -8.44 3.07 27.66
N ALA A 556 -7.16 3.15 27.29
CA ALA A 556 -6.27 2.01 27.19
C ALA A 556 -4.87 2.37 27.68
N THR A 557 -4.18 1.40 28.26
CA THR A 557 -2.79 1.56 28.68
C THR A 557 -1.88 1.61 27.46
N ASP A 558 -1.16 2.71 27.30
CA ASP A 558 -0.24 2.92 26.18
C ASP A 558 1.11 2.27 26.48
N THR A 559 1.30 1.07 25.91
CA THR A 559 2.53 0.29 26.04
C THR A 559 3.13 -0.02 24.67
N LEU A 560 4.45 -0.27 24.63
CA LEU A 560 5.12 -0.66 23.38
C LEU A 560 4.52 -1.92 22.75
N ALA A 561 4.04 -2.87 23.56
CA ALA A 561 3.36 -4.07 23.08
C ALA A 561 2.02 -3.71 22.43
N SER A 562 1.20 -2.89 23.09
CA SER A 562 -0.10 -2.45 22.57
C SER A 562 0.05 -1.64 21.26
N ARG A 563 1.09 -0.81 21.16
CA ARG A 563 1.43 -0.02 19.95
C ARG A 563 1.75 -0.87 18.71
N GLN A 564 2.05 -2.15 18.86
CA GLN A 564 2.19 -3.06 17.72
C GLN A 564 0.84 -3.34 17.03
N SER A 565 -0.28 -3.17 17.74
CA SER A 565 -1.61 -3.58 17.29
C SER A 565 -2.62 -2.44 17.18
N MET A 566 -2.43 -1.34 17.92
CA MET A 566 -3.30 -0.16 17.88
C MET A 566 -2.49 1.14 17.94
N SER A 567 -3.09 2.23 17.46
CA SER A 567 -2.56 3.59 17.63
C SER A 567 -3.17 4.23 18.87
N PHE A 568 -2.49 5.24 19.42
CA PHE A 568 -2.94 5.97 20.62
C PHE A 568 -2.90 7.47 20.40
N SER A 569 -3.81 8.18 21.06
CA SER A 569 -3.78 9.63 21.20
C SER A 569 -2.61 10.11 22.07
N ILE A 570 -2.46 11.43 22.21
CA ILE A 570 -1.71 12.01 23.34
C ILE A 570 -2.27 11.47 24.66
N PRO A 571 -1.41 11.28 25.67
CA PRO A 571 -1.83 10.61 26.89
C PRO A 571 -2.78 11.51 27.68
N VAL A 572 -3.84 10.91 28.19
CA VAL A 572 -4.98 11.60 28.82
C VAL A 572 -5.05 11.38 30.33
N TYR A 573 -4.24 10.47 30.88
CA TYR A 573 -4.09 10.32 32.32
C TYR A 573 -2.72 9.72 32.66
N PRO A 574 -2.02 10.26 33.67
CA PRO A 574 -0.80 9.64 34.19
C PRO A 574 -1.19 8.43 35.05
N GLY A 575 -1.40 7.28 34.40
CA GLY A 575 -1.67 6.03 35.10
C GLY A 575 -0.42 5.53 35.84
N GLY A 576 -0.62 4.65 36.82
CA GLY A 576 0.48 4.12 37.61
C GLY A 576 0.11 3.68 39.01
N ILE A 577 1.10 3.14 39.72
CA ILE A 577 0.98 2.71 41.10
C ILE A 577 1.11 3.93 42.01
N GLY A 578 0.14 4.10 42.90
CA GLY A 578 0.17 5.05 44.01
C GLY A 578 0.18 4.34 45.35
N ALA A 579 0.21 5.12 46.42
CA ALA A 579 0.07 4.61 47.79
C ALA A 579 -0.88 5.49 48.59
N VAL A 580 -1.67 4.85 49.45
CA VAL A 580 -2.51 5.53 50.45
C VAL A 580 -2.00 5.19 51.85
N LEU A 581 -2.03 6.20 52.71
CA LEU A 581 -1.64 6.13 54.11
C LEU A 581 -2.54 7.05 54.94
N ARG A 582 -2.49 6.92 56.26
CA ARG A 582 -3.27 7.80 57.15
C ARG A 582 -2.64 9.19 57.24
N THR A 583 -3.47 10.21 57.48
CA THR A 583 -3.02 11.59 57.73
C THR A 583 -2.15 11.73 58.98
N ASP A 584 -2.22 10.80 59.94
CA ASP A 584 -1.39 10.73 61.15
C ASP A 584 -0.16 9.79 61.01
N ALA A 585 0.16 9.30 59.81
CA ALA A 585 1.34 8.47 59.58
C ALA A 585 2.64 9.20 59.93
N PRO A 586 3.70 8.50 60.41
CA PRO A 586 4.97 9.12 60.77
C PRO A 586 5.56 9.94 59.61
N ALA A 587 6.03 11.16 59.90
CA ALA A 587 6.56 12.07 58.90
C ALA A 587 7.68 11.42 58.05
N GLY A 588 8.60 10.68 58.68
CA GLY A 588 9.66 9.97 57.96
C GLY A 588 9.16 8.91 56.98
N LEU A 589 8.03 8.24 57.27
CA LEU A 589 7.41 7.28 56.33
C LEU A 589 6.78 8.02 55.14
N ARG A 590 6.08 9.12 55.44
CA ARG A 590 5.48 9.98 54.40
C ARG A 590 6.54 10.57 53.48
N ASP A 591 7.63 11.11 54.02
CA ASP A 591 8.70 11.76 53.26
C ASP A 591 9.41 10.78 52.33
N VAL A 592 9.73 9.57 52.83
CA VAL A 592 10.36 8.51 52.04
C VAL A 592 9.46 8.09 50.86
N LEU A 593 8.16 7.92 51.13
CA LEU A 593 7.22 7.48 50.11
C LEU A 593 6.81 8.60 49.14
N SER A 594 6.71 9.85 49.59
CA SER A 594 6.44 11.01 48.73
C SER A 594 7.64 11.39 47.86
N GLY A 595 8.85 10.92 48.20
CA GLY A 595 10.07 11.28 47.49
C GLY A 595 10.56 12.69 47.81
N ALA A 596 10.08 13.27 48.92
CA ALA A 596 10.59 14.53 49.43
C ALA A 596 12.07 14.39 49.77
N GLY A 597 12.89 15.32 49.27
CA GLY A 597 14.31 15.38 49.59
C GLY A 597 14.48 15.57 51.11
N PRO A 598 15.46 14.89 51.73
CA PRO A 598 15.63 14.99 53.17
C PRO A 598 16.05 16.43 53.53
N SER A 599 15.35 17.06 54.48
CA SER A 599 15.64 18.41 54.97
C SER A 599 16.99 18.54 55.69
N ARG A 600 17.67 17.40 55.91
CA ARG A 600 18.98 17.26 56.55
C ARG A 600 19.74 16.09 55.91
N PRO A 601 21.08 16.02 56.01
CA PRO A 601 21.83 14.84 55.60
C PRO A 601 21.35 13.61 56.37
N ILE A 602 20.97 12.56 55.64
CA ILE A 602 20.56 11.27 56.20
C ILE A 602 21.52 10.18 55.75
N TRP A 603 21.71 9.16 56.59
CA TRP A 603 22.54 8.01 56.27
C TRP A 603 21.91 7.19 55.13
N ARG A 604 22.74 6.64 54.22
CA ARG A 604 22.26 6.05 52.95
C ARG A 604 21.24 4.92 53.10
N ALA A 605 21.28 4.12 54.17
CA ALA A 605 20.29 3.06 54.42
C ALA A 605 19.16 3.42 55.41
N SER A 606 19.02 4.71 55.78
CA SER A 606 17.89 5.18 56.59
C SER A 606 16.51 4.87 55.98
N PRO A 607 16.29 4.99 54.65
CA PRO A 607 14.99 4.65 54.05
C PRO A 607 14.62 3.17 54.20
N ALA A 608 15.58 2.25 54.05
CA ALA A 608 15.34 0.82 54.23
C ALA A 608 14.97 0.49 55.69
N GLN A 609 15.68 1.10 56.66
CA GLN A 609 15.38 0.93 58.09
C GLN A 609 13.99 1.45 58.47
N LEU A 610 13.50 2.51 57.83
CA LEU A 610 12.16 3.07 58.07
C LEU A 610 11.04 2.21 57.46
N LEU A 611 11.31 1.53 56.34
CA LEU A 611 10.35 0.71 55.62
C LEU A 611 10.26 -0.74 56.16
N SER A 612 11.36 -1.31 56.66
CA SER A 612 11.40 -2.68 57.22
C SER A 612 10.35 -2.97 58.31
N PRO A 613 10.07 -2.09 59.30
CA PRO A 613 9.06 -2.37 60.33
C PRO A 613 7.61 -2.17 59.85
N GLN A 614 7.39 -1.73 58.60
CA GLN A 614 6.05 -1.39 58.11
C GLN A 614 5.30 -2.63 57.62
N THR A 615 3.99 -2.64 57.85
CA THR A 615 3.05 -3.58 57.23
C THR A 615 2.45 -2.94 55.98
N ILE A 616 2.76 -3.49 54.82
CA ILE A 616 2.35 -2.98 53.51
C ILE A 616 1.31 -3.92 52.93
N SER A 617 0.15 -3.40 52.55
CA SER A 617 -0.89 -4.18 51.87
C SER A 617 -0.88 -3.93 50.36
N VAL A 618 -1.27 -4.94 49.58
CA VAL A 618 -1.37 -4.87 48.12
C VAL A 618 -2.36 -5.91 47.58
N VAL A 619 -3.07 -5.58 46.50
CA VAL A 619 -4.06 -6.53 45.91
C VAL A 619 -3.35 -7.74 45.33
N SER A 620 -3.84 -8.94 45.69
CA SER A 620 -3.27 -10.21 45.24
C SER A 620 -3.35 -10.35 43.72
N GLY A 621 -2.26 -10.77 43.08
CA GLY A 621 -2.15 -10.95 41.62
C GLY A 621 -2.02 -9.65 40.81
N SER A 622 -2.04 -8.48 41.45
CA SER A 622 -1.99 -7.18 40.76
C SER A 622 -0.60 -6.84 40.19
N GLN A 623 -0.55 -5.88 39.26
CA GLN A 623 0.69 -5.26 38.81
C GLN A 623 1.42 -4.56 39.98
N ALA A 624 0.66 -3.98 40.92
CA ALA A 624 1.21 -3.35 42.11
C ALA A 624 1.95 -4.35 43.01
N GLN A 625 1.45 -5.58 43.16
CA GLN A 625 2.12 -6.62 43.94
C GLN A 625 3.45 -7.01 43.28
N ARG A 626 3.44 -7.26 41.97
CA ARG A 626 4.64 -7.64 41.21
C ARG A 626 5.71 -6.55 41.30
N TRP A 627 5.33 -5.29 41.12
CA TRP A 627 6.23 -4.15 41.26
C TRP A 627 6.78 -4.01 42.69
N LEU A 628 5.90 -4.06 43.70
CA LEU A 628 6.28 -3.91 45.10
C LEU A 628 7.26 -5.01 45.53
N SER A 629 6.95 -6.27 45.24
CA SER A 629 7.85 -7.40 45.55
C SER A 629 9.19 -7.28 44.82
N GLY A 630 9.19 -6.82 43.56
CA GLY A 630 10.42 -6.55 42.82
C GLY A 630 11.29 -5.50 43.49
N LYS A 631 10.70 -4.37 43.92
CA LYS A 631 11.44 -3.29 44.58
C LYS A 631 11.91 -3.64 45.99
N LEU A 632 11.11 -4.37 46.77
CA LEU A 632 11.55 -4.84 48.08
C LEU A 632 12.75 -5.79 47.97
N ASN A 633 12.76 -6.68 46.95
CA ASN A 633 13.88 -7.57 46.70
C ASN A 633 15.12 -6.82 46.18
N GLU A 634 14.95 -5.90 45.22
CA GLU A 634 16.05 -5.10 44.63
C GLU A 634 16.79 -4.28 45.68
N PHE A 635 16.06 -3.74 46.67
CA PHE A 635 16.62 -2.92 47.74
C PHE A 635 16.83 -3.68 49.07
N GLU A 636 16.64 -5.00 49.09
CA GLU A 636 16.77 -5.87 50.27
C GLU A 636 15.99 -5.37 51.51
N ILE A 637 14.77 -4.87 51.30
CA ILE A 637 13.92 -4.32 52.36
C ILE A 637 13.01 -5.43 52.94
N ALA A 638 13.21 -5.73 54.22
CA ALA A 638 12.47 -6.77 54.95
C ALA A 638 11.09 -6.31 55.48
N ALA A 639 10.28 -5.65 54.65
CA ALA A 639 8.94 -5.20 55.02
C ALA A 639 7.89 -6.33 54.98
N LYS A 640 6.88 -6.28 55.84
CA LYS A 640 5.80 -7.29 55.88
C LYS A 640 4.74 -6.98 54.83
N VAL A 641 4.65 -7.78 53.77
CA VAL A 641 3.64 -7.62 52.71
C VAL A 641 2.40 -8.48 53.00
N VAL A 642 1.22 -7.85 53.04
CA VAL A 642 -0.08 -8.49 53.30
C VAL A 642 -0.94 -8.44 52.03
N PRO A 643 -1.19 -9.57 51.34
CA PRO A 643 -2.06 -9.59 50.19
C PRO A 643 -3.52 -9.35 50.60
N VAL A 644 -4.27 -8.60 49.78
CA VAL A 644 -5.72 -8.36 49.95
C VAL A 644 -6.49 -8.76 48.70
N SER A 645 -7.79 -9.04 48.84
CA SER A 645 -8.65 -9.47 47.74
C SER A 645 -9.15 -8.32 46.85
N SER A 646 -9.26 -7.10 47.39
CA SER A 646 -9.78 -5.95 46.64
C SER A 646 -9.21 -4.61 47.17
N VAL A 647 -9.43 -3.52 46.42
CA VAL A 647 -8.98 -2.18 46.79
C VAL A 647 -9.71 -1.70 48.05
N GLU A 648 -10.99 -1.99 48.16
CA GLU A 648 -11.83 -1.68 49.32
C GLU A 648 -11.25 -2.29 50.59
N VAL A 649 -10.91 -3.59 50.56
CA VAL A 649 -10.31 -4.30 51.70
C VAL A 649 -8.94 -3.72 52.06
N GLY A 650 -8.15 -3.32 51.06
CA GLY A 650 -6.86 -2.66 51.25
C GLY A 650 -6.98 -1.32 51.99
N VAL A 651 -7.88 -0.45 51.53
CA VAL A 651 -8.16 0.85 52.16
C VAL A 651 -8.70 0.65 53.58
N GLN A 652 -9.61 -0.29 53.80
CA GLN A 652 -10.14 -0.60 55.14
C GLN A 652 -9.06 -1.06 56.12
N LYS A 653 -8.07 -1.84 55.67
CA LYS A 653 -6.93 -2.22 56.51
C LYS A 653 -6.04 -1.05 56.91
N VAL A 654 -5.93 -0.02 56.07
CA VAL A 654 -5.22 1.21 56.42
C VAL A 654 -6.00 2.02 57.46
N ILE A 655 -7.31 2.16 57.27
CA ILE A 655 -8.21 2.83 58.23
C ILE A 655 -8.12 2.13 59.60
N SER A 656 -8.25 0.80 59.62
CA SER A 656 -8.24 -0.03 60.82
C SER A 656 -6.83 -0.26 61.43
N ARG A 657 -5.80 0.44 60.95
CA ARG A 657 -4.39 0.32 61.40
C ARG A 657 -3.79 -1.09 61.29
N GLN A 658 -4.39 -1.97 60.48
CA GLN A 658 -3.84 -3.30 60.19
C GLN A 658 -2.75 -3.27 59.11
N SER A 659 -2.67 -2.17 58.35
CA SER A 659 -1.60 -1.89 57.39
C SER A 659 -1.20 -0.43 57.50
N ASN A 660 0.09 -0.14 57.46
CA ASN A 660 0.63 1.22 57.51
C ASN A 660 0.49 1.92 56.15
N VAL A 661 0.57 1.14 55.07
CA VAL A 661 0.51 1.62 53.67
C VAL A 661 -0.27 0.61 52.83
N PHE A 662 -1.03 1.10 51.86
CA PHE A 662 -1.65 0.28 50.82
C PHE A 662 -1.21 0.77 49.43
N PHE A 663 -0.68 -0.13 48.60
CA PHE A 663 -0.31 0.15 47.21
C PHE A 663 -1.37 -0.41 46.25
N ALA A 664 -1.82 0.43 45.33
CA ALA A 664 -2.70 0.05 44.23
C ALA A 664 -2.58 1.06 43.08
N GLU A 665 -3.38 0.91 42.04
CA GLU A 665 -3.48 1.92 40.99
C GLU A 665 -3.99 3.24 41.59
N ARG A 666 -3.29 4.36 41.35
CA ARG A 666 -3.58 5.64 42.04
C ARG A 666 -4.99 6.16 41.75
N SER A 667 -5.48 5.96 40.53
CA SER A 667 -6.86 6.30 40.10
C SER A 667 -7.93 5.64 40.98
N LEU A 668 -7.76 4.34 41.26
CA LEU A 668 -8.64 3.57 42.13
C LEU A 668 -8.52 4.02 43.59
N LEU A 669 -7.31 4.37 44.04
CA LEU A 669 -7.11 4.92 45.38
C LEU A 669 -7.85 6.24 45.56
N LEU A 670 -7.68 7.19 44.63
CA LEU A 670 -8.35 8.49 44.67
C LEU A 670 -9.87 8.32 44.71
N ALA A 671 -10.44 7.51 43.81
CA ALA A 671 -11.87 7.24 43.78
C ALA A 671 -12.39 6.55 45.06
N MET A 672 -11.68 5.54 45.56
CA MET A 672 -12.08 4.83 46.77
C MET A 672 -11.97 5.70 48.03
N THR A 673 -10.95 6.57 48.09
CA THR A 673 -10.77 7.48 49.23
C THR A 673 -11.79 8.62 49.23
N SER A 674 -12.20 9.13 48.06
CA SER A 674 -13.20 10.20 47.98
C SER A 674 -14.60 9.72 48.32
N GLU A 675 -14.93 8.46 48.01
CA GLU A 675 -16.21 7.82 48.36
C GLU A 675 -16.26 7.32 49.82
N SER A 676 -15.12 7.24 50.51
CA SER A 676 -15.03 6.73 51.89
C SER A 676 -15.49 7.76 52.92
N SER A 677 -16.25 7.33 53.93
CA SER A 677 -16.63 8.17 55.08
C SER A 677 -15.44 8.63 55.93
N ALA A 678 -14.26 8.04 55.73
CA ALA A 678 -13.00 8.40 56.40
C ALA A 678 -12.03 9.17 55.48
N ALA A 679 -12.54 9.84 54.43
CA ALA A 679 -11.72 10.57 53.46
C ALA A 679 -10.74 11.57 54.11
N THR A 680 -11.14 12.23 55.20
CA THR A 680 -10.29 13.20 55.93
C THR A 680 -9.13 12.58 56.69
N ASP A 681 -9.18 11.28 56.96
CA ASP A 681 -8.17 10.55 57.73
C ASP A 681 -7.13 9.85 56.83
N LEU A 682 -7.31 9.96 55.51
CA LEU A 682 -6.49 9.30 54.50
C LEU A 682 -5.77 10.33 53.63
N THR A 683 -4.59 9.95 53.16
CA THR A 683 -3.78 10.72 52.21
C THR A 683 -3.30 9.78 51.13
N VAL A 684 -3.74 10.02 49.90
CA VAL A 684 -3.14 9.42 48.71
C VAL A 684 -1.92 10.26 48.35
N LEU A 685 -0.77 9.63 48.18
CA LEU A 685 0.46 10.34 47.81
C LEU A 685 0.37 10.87 46.38
N ASP A 686 0.95 12.06 46.16
CA ASP A 686 1.08 12.67 44.82
C ASP A 686 2.07 11.89 43.95
N ARG A 687 3.06 11.25 44.58
CA ARG A 687 4.09 10.47 43.89
C ARG A 687 3.50 9.27 43.16
N HIS A 688 3.82 9.18 41.88
CA HIS A 688 3.61 7.98 41.07
C HIS A 688 4.87 7.10 41.15
N PHE A 689 4.69 5.85 41.58
CA PHE A 689 5.79 4.89 41.70
C PHE A 689 6.13 4.21 40.36
N THR A 690 5.16 4.17 39.46
CA THR A 690 5.31 3.78 38.06
C THR A 690 4.54 4.76 37.19
N THR A 691 4.96 4.89 35.93
CA THR A 691 4.28 5.75 34.95
C THR A 691 3.82 4.88 33.80
N ILE A 692 2.51 4.63 33.74
CA ILE A 692 1.87 3.91 32.64
C ILE A 692 0.79 4.84 32.08
N PRO A 693 1.07 5.59 31.00
CA PRO A 693 0.11 6.53 30.46
C PRO A 693 -1.14 5.80 29.96
N VAL A 694 -2.30 6.40 30.21
CA VAL A 694 -3.56 6.00 29.61
C VAL A 694 -3.86 6.95 28.45
N ALA A 695 -4.28 6.42 27.32
CA ALA A 695 -4.62 7.17 26.12
C ALA A 695 -5.90 6.64 25.47
N ILE A 696 -6.42 7.34 24.47
CA ILE A 696 -7.53 6.86 23.64
C ILE A 696 -6.93 5.96 22.56
N GLY A 697 -7.36 4.70 22.51
CA GLY A 697 -6.92 3.74 21.51
C GLY A 697 -7.73 3.85 20.23
N MET A 698 -7.10 3.57 19.09
CA MET A 698 -7.75 3.59 17.77
C MET A 698 -7.09 2.59 16.82
N ALA A 699 -7.74 2.33 15.69
CA ALA A 699 -7.18 1.44 14.67
C ALA A 699 -5.79 1.93 14.21
N ARG A 700 -4.86 0.98 14.03
CA ARG A 700 -3.51 1.30 13.60
C ARG A 700 -3.50 1.85 12.17
N GLY A 701 -2.79 2.96 11.95
CA GLY A 701 -2.67 3.61 10.63
C GLY A 701 -3.80 4.57 10.27
N ASP A 702 -4.66 4.95 11.23
CA ASP A 702 -5.69 6.00 11.03
C ASP A 702 -5.18 7.36 11.57
N ASP A 703 -4.21 7.93 10.87
CA ASP A 703 -3.51 9.15 11.32
C ASP A 703 -4.40 10.41 11.24
N ASP A 704 -5.36 10.47 10.32
CA ASP A 704 -6.33 11.57 10.22
C ASP A 704 -7.25 11.61 11.44
N LEU A 705 -7.82 10.46 11.83
CA LEU A 705 -8.62 10.36 13.04
C LEU A 705 -7.77 10.70 14.27
N ARG A 706 -6.54 10.18 14.33
CA ARG A 706 -5.61 10.44 15.42
C ARG A 706 -5.31 11.93 15.57
N LEU A 707 -5.00 12.62 14.47
CA LEU A 707 -4.70 14.04 14.46
C LEU A 707 -5.87 14.85 15.01
N LEU A 708 -7.10 14.54 14.57
CA LEU A 708 -8.30 15.22 15.05
C LEU A 708 -8.53 14.98 16.55
N VAL A 709 -8.34 13.75 17.02
CA VAL A 709 -8.40 13.42 18.46
C VAL A 709 -7.34 14.21 19.24
N ASP A 710 -6.10 14.22 18.77
CA ASP A 710 -4.98 14.90 19.42
C ASP A 710 -5.15 16.43 19.45
N GLN A 711 -5.68 17.03 18.38
CA GLN A 711 -6.06 18.44 18.33
C GLN A 711 -7.17 18.77 19.33
N THR A 712 -8.18 17.91 19.43
CA THR A 712 -9.29 18.09 20.39
C THR A 712 -8.78 18.05 21.82
N LEU A 713 -7.98 17.03 22.15
CA LEU A 713 -7.41 16.87 23.48
C LEU A 713 -6.43 18.00 23.83
N SER A 714 -5.59 18.43 22.89
CA SER A 714 -4.64 19.52 23.11
C SER A 714 -5.33 20.86 23.39
N ARG A 715 -6.40 21.19 22.65
CA ARG A 715 -7.24 22.37 22.94
C ARG A 715 -7.93 22.25 24.30
N MET A 716 -8.47 21.07 24.60
CA MET A 716 -9.13 20.81 25.87
C MET A 716 -8.17 20.99 27.05
N PHE A 717 -6.98 20.38 27.02
CA PHE A 717 -6.00 20.46 28.12
C PHE A 717 -5.48 21.88 28.39
N ARG A 718 -5.56 22.78 27.40
CA ARG A 718 -5.23 24.20 27.56
C ARG A 718 -6.42 25.07 27.98
N SER A 719 -7.64 24.54 27.86
CA SER A 719 -8.86 25.27 28.23
C SER A 719 -9.01 25.35 29.76
N PRO A 720 -9.56 26.46 30.29
CA PRO A 720 -9.87 26.57 31.72
C PRO A 720 -10.93 25.55 32.18
N GLU A 721 -11.75 25.03 31.25
CA GLU A 721 -12.81 24.07 31.51
C GLU A 721 -12.28 22.69 31.93
N PHE A 722 -11.07 22.33 31.50
CA PHE A 722 -10.49 21.02 31.78
C PHE A 722 -10.23 20.77 33.26
N ALA A 723 -9.87 21.81 34.02
CA ALA A 723 -9.71 21.71 35.47
C ALA A 723 -11.01 21.26 36.16
N GLY A 724 -12.17 21.72 35.67
CA GLY A 724 -13.48 21.28 36.15
C GLY A 724 -13.81 19.84 35.75
N VAL A 725 -13.45 19.43 34.52
CA VAL A 725 -13.63 18.04 34.07
C VAL A 725 -12.78 17.07 34.89
N TYR A 726 -11.51 17.38 35.12
CA TYR A 726 -10.64 16.57 35.97
C TYR A 726 -11.10 16.58 37.43
N GLY A 727 -11.43 17.78 37.95
CA GLY A 727 -11.92 18.04 39.32
C GLY A 727 -13.10 17.18 39.71
N ARG A 728 -14.04 16.99 38.79
CA ARG A 728 -15.24 16.16 39.00
C ARG A 728 -14.93 14.70 39.34
N TRP A 729 -13.84 14.15 38.82
CA TRP A 729 -13.54 12.71 38.94
C TRP A 729 -12.39 12.40 39.89
N PHE A 730 -11.40 13.29 40.00
CA PHE A 730 -10.16 13.05 40.75
C PHE A 730 -9.86 14.11 41.81
N GLY A 731 -10.69 15.15 41.95
CA GLY A 731 -10.38 16.31 42.79
C GLY A 731 -9.48 17.33 42.08
N GLU A 732 -9.07 18.39 42.79
CA GLU A 732 -8.23 19.43 42.17
C GLU A 732 -6.92 18.84 41.61
N PRO A 733 -6.54 19.17 40.37
CA PRO A 733 -5.34 18.64 39.76
C PRO A 733 -4.10 19.16 40.51
N ASP A 734 -3.28 18.25 41.03
CA ASP A 734 -2.00 18.57 41.66
C ASP A 734 -0.99 19.18 40.66
N ALA A 735 0.17 19.63 41.15
CA ALA A 735 1.19 20.25 40.30
C ALA A 735 1.72 19.31 39.21
N ASP A 736 1.82 18.02 39.51
CA ASP A 736 2.32 17.00 38.57
C ASP A 736 1.29 16.70 37.48
N ALA A 737 0.01 16.59 37.84
CA ALA A 737 -1.10 16.46 36.91
C ALA A 737 -1.18 17.69 35.98
N ARG A 738 -1.10 18.91 36.52
CA ARG A 738 -1.07 20.14 35.70
C ARG A 738 0.11 20.17 34.73
N ASN A 739 1.30 19.81 35.21
CA ASN A 739 2.49 19.73 34.36
C ASN A 739 2.36 18.65 33.28
N PHE A 740 1.82 17.48 33.63
CA PHE A 740 1.59 16.38 32.71
C PHE A 740 0.70 16.81 31.53
N PHE A 741 -0.46 17.42 31.81
CA PHE A 741 -1.37 17.87 30.75
C PHE A 741 -0.77 19.01 29.91
N ARG A 742 -0.04 19.94 30.55
CA ARG A 742 0.66 21.02 29.84
C ARG A 742 1.74 20.48 28.90
N MET A 743 2.49 19.46 29.31
CA MET A 743 3.54 18.84 28.48
C MET A 743 2.99 17.89 27.43
N SER A 744 1.81 17.30 27.67
CA SER A 744 1.16 16.38 26.73
C SER A 744 0.40 17.12 25.61
N ALA A 745 -0.05 18.35 25.87
CA ALA A 745 -0.78 19.16 24.90
C ALA A 745 0.13 19.71 23.79
N LEU A 746 -0.17 19.36 22.54
CA LEU A 746 0.61 19.79 21.37
C LEU A 746 0.17 21.17 20.88
N PRO A 747 1.10 22.03 20.39
CA PRO A 747 0.76 23.30 19.75
C PRO A 747 -0.01 23.06 18.45
N GLU A 748 -0.91 24.01 18.13
CA GLU A 748 -1.57 24.04 16.82
C GLU A 748 -0.63 24.56 15.74
#